data_AF-F7V0I6-F1
#
_entry.id   AF-F7V0I6-F1
#
_cell.length_a   1.000
_cell.length_b   1.000
_cell.length_c   1.000
_cell.angle_alpha   90.00
_cell.angle_beta   90.00
_cell.angle_gamma   90.00
#
_symmetry.space_group_name_H-M   'P 1'
#
loop_
_entity.id
_entity.type
_entity.pdbx_description
1 polymer ?
#
loop_
_entity_poly.entity_id
_entity_poly.type
_entity_poly.pdbx_seq_one_letter_code
_entity_poly.pdbx_strand_id
1 'polypeptide(L)'
;MDEAKRPGSRVLRLALALLLVALLVPLATPYSARADESSTNSKDAEIASLLNAGEYVEGEVLVVVDNAVAQNGPRTRGVDILANAEPLMSVSGETYATATGESLPLEETPANGPALLRSARTLPTDNAVSIMLLKQGGGTSTEELLRQLQDDPRVLFAEPNYVYTISDPEHKDIASALGLDPQAAPSGNQSGTTPAANDSNVADLSMYQWGCDNTGDTMVEEGEGFAPLKDFDINLSGWSTGAPNADGVVAVVDTGVDYNHPDLKGVMHDMTQYNLSRGGKYGFNALTEAVDPTDPMDDMFHGTHCAGIIAAEWNGEGTSGVASGVELVAVKVINKNNQMVQSDILAGYEYLAEAMDEGLPLKATNNSLGSPDITRSFSLAVTKLGEKGAISVFASGNDSVDLDKNAAIPSALVGNPYAVVVNASTSAGTLTVFSNYGKETTNVVAPGQAILSTVPLDKSTYLPEADTDPLSFETFENENPTVNVHQFKPDDDPIGDPIGTVAKDASHYDIDGGSLKVNIDEMTEGTSEAFKEAVVTIPVNADEQDDVTYVGMHLLTSPRKNDMAYMQFRIEKPGGTQDWTEPRLSLEMTVAECNRGWANLTANARCLAEKSDGELAFVNDELQVKLTLARQGSSFEPGDVLYLDAVGVGREGSAVPYQLQNGTSMAAPMATGAAMVLAERTKTNAPSSPADRAAALAALVKASVRPMSAFSDLCTSGGHVDLGLIPDQFTPVVSSAQVDSSTSPAHIIIGGSYFGNDAGTVTVAGKNAPVISWSDTSLTVERPSTVKSGVLMIEVTAKNNQTGKRGFLLELPDTPEAAATPLYEKTIPLPSVEEGFSPYVLGGVLAGLGGSLYMLPMDVSHSTGYFKQLWRYDPSGSWTRCADLPEALDTAASMTTHNGKLYLYAEKGADADASVHLMSYDPHVNSWESHPTANVPLHATIANCAGELLLIGGATFVPNAQGTGHWVNSDRNNISSYNPETGEVAAVGTLLFDVSTPTLTVHGSDIYIAQGYSFNEEGAILSNANLECVTKSDAGYASKDLTNTLPDPSPDRPQQPDMTSVKDGIILAGFVGTTDEDEDTYLLDIAHGGTEFKGIGKRASRSPLYNLSATAYDGWLYLLGFSSYEPDNQILRATAMETLPQAGDVVPKPKPSDKGEASAVARTGDARGGIATAVLVCTIAAATAGMAVATRRKKHVTTNRR
;
A
#
# COMPACT_ATOMS: atom_id res chain seq x y z
N MET A 1 4.78 71.80 24.95
CA MET A 1 5.00 73.25 24.89
C MET A 1 4.76 73.71 23.48
N ASP A 2 3.96 74.76 23.39
CA ASP A 2 3.34 75.36 22.22
C ASP A 2 4.27 75.91 21.13
N GLU A 3 3.72 75.82 19.93
CA GLU A 3 3.64 76.81 18.86
C GLU A 3 4.89 77.53 18.27
N ALA A 4 5.02 77.27 16.97
CA ALA A 4 4.88 78.24 15.88
C ALA A 4 6.12 78.95 15.28
N LYS A 5 6.40 78.49 14.04
CA LYS A 5 6.39 79.26 12.77
C LYS A 5 7.34 80.45 12.64
N ARG A 6 8.24 80.36 11.66
CA ARG A 6 8.37 81.35 10.57
C ARG A 6 8.73 80.71 9.21
N PRO A 7 8.37 81.37 8.08
CA PRO A 7 7.96 80.71 6.85
C PRO A 7 8.96 80.99 5.71
N GLY A 8 9.79 80.00 5.42
CA GLY A 8 10.68 80.03 4.25
C GLY A 8 11.00 78.62 3.74
N SER A 9 10.69 77.58 4.52
CA SER A 9 10.99 76.18 4.18
C SER A 9 9.85 75.46 3.46
N ARG A 10 8.73 76.13 3.13
CA ARG A 10 7.55 75.43 2.59
C ARG A 10 7.71 75.04 1.12
N VAL A 11 8.34 75.86 0.28
CA VAL A 11 8.54 75.51 -1.14
C VAL A 11 9.66 74.46 -1.29
N LEU A 12 10.74 74.58 -0.50
CA LEU A 12 11.84 73.63 -0.54
C LEU A 12 11.49 72.26 0.07
N ARG A 13 10.65 72.22 1.13
CA ARG A 13 10.14 70.95 1.66
C ARG A 13 9.06 70.33 0.79
N LEU A 14 8.27 71.10 0.06
CA LEU A 14 7.30 70.54 -0.89
C LEU A 14 8.00 69.95 -2.11
N ALA A 15 9.07 70.59 -2.61
CA ALA A 15 9.89 70.04 -3.69
C ALA A 15 10.68 68.80 -3.25
N LEU A 16 11.24 68.79 -2.03
CA LEU A 16 11.96 67.63 -1.49
C LEU A 16 11.01 66.47 -1.11
N ALA A 17 9.80 66.78 -0.63
CA ALA A 17 8.77 65.76 -0.38
C ALA A 17 8.22 65.15 -1.68
N LEU A 18 8.03 65.95 -2.74
CA LEU A 18 7.61 65.40 -4.04
C LEU A 18 8.70 64.53 -4.69
N LEU A 19 9.98 64.86 -4.50
CA LEU A 19 11.10 64.03 -4.97
C LEU A 19 11.30 62.75 -4.13
N LEU A 20 11.06 62.80 -2.81
CA LEU A 20 11.12 61.62 -1.94
C LEU A 20 9.88 60.70 -2.09
N VAL A 21 8.71 61.25 -2.40
CA VAL A 21 7.50 60.46 -2.72
C VAL A 21 7.62 59.78 -4.08
N ALA A 22 8.39 60.34 -5.03
CA ALA A 22 8.67 59.69 -6.31
C ALA A 22 9.77 58.60 -6.25
N LEU A 23 10.55 58.54 -5.15
CA LEU A 23 11.66 57.59 -4.97
C LEU A 23 11.37 56.49 -3.93
N LEU A 24 10.21 56.51 -3.27
CA LEU A 24 9.78 55.51 -2.27
C LEU A 24 8.45 54.84 -2.64
N VAL A 25 8.22 54.60 -3.93
CA VAL A 25 7.20 53.65 -4.38
C VAL A 25 7.88 52.31 -4.66
N PRO A 26 7.88 51.34 -3.74
CA PRO A 26 7.64 49.96 -4.16
C PRO A 26 6.22 49.93 -4.71
N LEU A 27 6.08 49.42 -5.94
CA LEU A 27 4.82 49.16 -6.60
C LEU A 27 4.07 48.06 -5.83
N ALA A 28 3.41 48.45 -4.75
CA ALA A 28 2.30 47.75 -4.14
C ALA A 28 1.07 48.61 -4.38
N THR A 29 0.37 48.34 -5.49
CA THR A 29 -1.04 48.69 -5.66
C THR A 29 -1.80 47.45 -6.11
N PRO A 30 -3.05 47.33 -5.69
CA PRO A 30 -3.69 46.07 -5.38
C PRO A 30 -4.19 45.41 -6.65
N TYR A 31 -3.78 44.17 -6.89
CA TYR A 31 -4.50 43.28 -7.78
C TYR A 31 -5.66 42.58 -7.05
N SER A 32 -6.28 43.24 -6.06
CA SER A 32 -7.54 42.80 -5.45
C SER A 32 -8.70 43.33 -6.30
N ALA A 33 -8.90 42.70 -7.46
CA ALA A 33 -10.15 42.75 -8.24
C ALA A 33 -10.16 41.76 -9.44
N ARG A 34 -9.11 40.95 -9.64
CA ARG A 34 -9.11 39.93 -10.70
C ARG A 34 -8.27 38.66 -10.40
N ALA A 35 -7.86 38.49 -9.14
CA ALA A 35 -7.11 37.32 -8.64
C ALA A 35 -7.96 36.40 -7.74
N ASP A 36 -9.25 36.73 -7.53
CA ASP A 36 -10.15 35.94 -6.67
C ASP A 36 -10.71 34.68 -7.36
N GLU A 37 -10.48 34.49 -8.66
CA GLU A 37 -10.93 33.29 -9.39
C GLU A 37 -9.83 32.23 -9.59
N SER A 38 -8.52 32.57 -9.45
CA SER A 38 -7.43 31.60 -9.68
C SER A 38 -6.84 30.99 -8.40
N SER A 39 -7.05 31.60 -7.23
CA SER A 39 -6.63 31.07 -5.92
C SER A 39 -7.74 30.30 -5.18
N THR A 40 -8.98 30.46 -5.65
CA THR A 40 -10.12 29.60 -5.31
C THR A 40 -9.98 28.28 -6.08
N ASN A 41 -9.99 28.30 -7.41
CA ASN A 41 -9.87 27.09 -8.26
C ASN A 41 -8.71 26.14 -7.91
N SER A 42 -7.69 26.70 -7.32
CA SER A 42 -6.48 26.03 -6.95
C SER A 42 -6.75 25.20 -5.68
N LYS A 43 -7.19 25.86 -4.62
CA LYS A 43 -7.64 25.28 -3.34
C LYS A 43 -8.75 24.26 -3.50
N ASP A 44 -9.61 24.47 -4.48
CA ASP A 44 -10.77 23.63 -4.77
C ASP A 44 -10.40 22.19 -5.11
N ALA A 45 -9.26 21.96 -5.75
CA ALA A 45 -8.93 20.60 -6.17
C ALA A 45 -7.82 19.93 -5.35
N GLU A 46 -7.20 20.66 -4.39
CA GLU A 46 -6.58 20.06 -3.19
C GLU A 46 -7.62 19.18 -2.52
N ILE A 47 -8.74 19.84 -2.32
CA ILE A 47 -9.88 19.36 -1.60
C ILE A 47 -10.56 18.30 -2.44
N ALA A 48 -10.76 18.53 -3.75
CA ALA A 48 -11.26 17.47 -4.62
C ALA A 48 -10.39 16.22 -4.58
N SER A 49 -9.05 16.35 -4.50
CA SER A 49 -8.21 15.17 -4.38
C SER A 49 -8.27 14.47 -3.03
N LEU A 50 -8.30 15.24 -1.95
CA LEU A 50 -8.48 14.69 -0.62
C LEU A 50 -9.79 13.92 -0.54
N LEU A 51 -10.89 14.49 -1.03
CA LEU A 51 -12.20 13.85 -1.11
C LEU A 51 -12.20 12.62 -2.04
N ASN A 52 -11.37 12.65 -3.08
CA ASN A 52 -11.29 11.57 -4.04
C ASN A 52 -10.50 10.35 -3.53
N ALA A 53 -9.65 10.52 -2.51
CA ALA A 53 -8.69 9.53 -2.00
C ALA A 53 -9.27 8.27 -1.39
N GLY A 54 -10.56 8.26 -1.13
CA GLY A 54 -11.22 7.14 -0.49
C GLY A 54 -12.64 7.54 -0.14
N GLU A 55 -13.41 6.58 0.37
CA GLU A 55 -14.68 6.91 0.99
C GLU A 55 -14.43 7.74 2.26
N TYR A 56 -15.31 8.68 2.59
CA TYR A 56 -15.17 9.53 3.78
C TYR A 56 -16.54 9.89 4.34
N VAL A 57 -16.57 10.33 5.61
CA VAL A 57 -17.79 10.81 6.25
C VAL A 57 -18.06 12.25 5.79
N GLU A 58 -19.17 12.45 5.07
CA GLU A 58 -19.58 13.76 4.58
C GLU A 58 -19.88 14.74 5.74
N GLY A 59 -19.31 15.94 5.67
CA GLY A 59 -19.39 16.97 6.71
C GLY A 59 -18.38 16.81 7.85
N GLU A 60 -17.38 15.93 7.72
CA GLU A 60 -16.35 15.69 8.74
C GLU A 60 -14.92 15.78 8.20
N VAL A 61 -14.04 16.46 8.95
CA VAL A 61 -12.63 16.65 8.60
C VAL A 61 -11.74 16.39 9.82
N LEU A 62 -10.69 15.61 9.63
CA LEU A 62 -9.57 15.51 10.57
C LEU A 62 -8.61 16.68 10.33
N VAL A 63 -8.32 17.44 11.38
CA VAL A 63 -7.45 18.62 11.32
C VAL A 63 -6.33 18.50 12.33
N VAL A 64 -5.10 18.70 11.87
CA VAL A 64 -3.90 18.70 12.71
C VAL A 64 -3.43 20.12 12.92
N VAL A 65 -3.32 20.54 14.18
CA VAL A 65 -3.19 21.94 14.58
C VAL A 65 -1.90 22.16 15.38
N ASP A 66 -1.14 23.20 15.04
CA ASP A 66 -0.07 23.74 15.88
C ASP A 66 -0.68 24.60 17.01
N ASN A 67 -0.62 24.07 18.23
CA ASN A 67 -1.21 24.73 19.39
C ASN A 67 -0.47 26.00 19.81
N ALA A 68 0.82 26.14 19.48
CA ALA A 68 1.58 27.35 19.78
C ALA A 68 1.12 28.52 18.90
N VAL A 69 0.81 28.25 17.63
CA VAL A 69 0.22 29.23 16.71
C VAL A 69 -1.23 29.51 17.10
N ALA A 70 -2.01 28.49 17.47
CA ALA A 70 -3.40 28.67 17.92
C ALA A 70 -3.54 29.57 19.16
N GLN A 71 -2.63 29.49 20.13
CA GLN A 71 -2.68 30.31 21.34
C GLN A 71 -2.13 31.73 21.16
N ASN A 72 -1.12 31.91 20.29
CA ASN A 72 -0.36 33.17 20.18
C ASN A 72 -0.66 33.97 18.91
N GLY A 73 -1.42 33.41 17.96
CA GLY A 73 -1.79 34.05 16.71
C GLY A 73 -2.72 35.25 16.89
N PRO A 74 -2.78 36.17 15.91
CA PRO A 74 -3.75 37.27 15.93
C PRO A 74 -5.18 36.70 15.94
N ARG A 75 -5.94 36.97 17.00
CA ARG A 75 -7.38 36.61 17.07
C ARG A 75 -8.10 37.25 15.88
N THR A 76 -8.50 36.43 14.91
CA THR A 76 -9.31 36.86 13.76
C THR A 76 -10.66 37.37 14.29
N ARG A 77 -11.22 38.42 13.66
CA ARG A 77 -12.52 39.00 14.05
C ARG A 77 -13.73 38.21 13.50
N GLY A 78 -13.54 36.94 13.11
CA GLY A 78 -14.54 36.06 12.50
C GLY A 78 -15.10 34.99 13.45
N VAL A 79 -15.99 34.14 12.94
CA VAL A 79 -16.41 32.89 13.61
C VAL A 79 -15.21 31.95 13.57
N ASP A 80 -14.75 31.49 14.74
CA ASP A 80 -13.63 30.55 14.83
C ASP A 80 -14.12 29.16 14.43
N ILE A 81 -13.69 28.68 13.26
CA ILE A 81 -14.10 27.39 12.70
C ILE A 81 -13.70 26.22 13.59
N LEU A 82 -12.55 26.32 14.25
CA LEU A 82 -12.04 25.30 15.17
C LEU A 82 -12.71 25.36 16.54
N ALA A 83 -13.60 26.33 16.81
CA ALA A 83 -14.20 26.50 18.14
C ALA A 83 -15.09 25.32 18.57
N ASN A 84 -15.61 24.56 17.60
CA ASN A 84 -16.42 23.36 17.84
C ASN A 84 -15.71 22.07 17.39
N ALA A 85 -14.42 22.13 17.04
CA ALA A 85 -13.67 20.92 16.71
C ALA A 85 -13.50 20.07 17.98
N GLU A 86 -13.78 18.79 17.86
CA GLU A 86 -13.66 17.82 18.94
C GLU A 86 -12.20 17.34 19.00
N PRO A 87 -11.48 17.55 20.11
CA PRO A 87 -10.11 17.06 20.23
C PRO A 87 -10.12 15.53 20.26
N LEU A 88 -9.37 14.89 19.36
CA LEU A 88 -9.20 13.44 19.34
C LEU A 88 -7.94 13.00 20.06
N MET A 89 -6.82 13.70 19.81
CA MET A 89 -5.50 13.35 20.32
C MET A 89 -4.60 14.59 20.40
N SER A 90 -3.72 14.64 21.40
CA SER A 90 -2.63 15.62 21.48
C SER A 90 -1.27 14.95 21.54
N VAL A 91 -0.26 15.52 20.88
CA VAL A 91 1.10 15.00 20.79
C VAL A 91 2.16 16.08 21.06
N SER A 92 3.37 15.63 21.41
CA SER A 92 4.52 16.51 21.55
C SER A 92 5.12 16.90 20.20
N GLY A 93 5.96 17.94 20.19
CA GLY A 93 6.72 18.31 18.98
C GLY A 93 7.77 17.26 18.59
N GLU A 94 8.26 16.48 19.56
CA GLU A 94 9.19 15.37 19.34
C GLU A 94 8.48 14.17 18.73
N THR A 95 7.26 13.86 19.20
CA THR A 95 6.38 12.85 18.61
C THR A 95 6.07 13.20 17.16
N TYR A 96 5.75 14.47 16.88
CA TYR A 96 5.51 14.94 15.52
C TYR A 96 6.75 14.72 14.63
N ALA A 97 7.92 15.18 15.08
CA ALA A 97 9.16 15.01 14.33
C ALA A 97 9.56 13.54 14.10
N THR A 98 9.30 12.68 15.08
CA THR A 98 9.57 11.24 14.97
C THR A 98 8.62 10.56 13.98
N ALA A 99 7.34 10.96 13.97
CA ALA A 99 6.33 10.38 13.09
C ALA A 99 6.42 10.88 11.63
N THR A 100 6.81 12.14 11.41
CA THR A 100 6.79 12.78 10.09
C THR A 100 8.18 13.02 9.50
N GLY A 101 9.24 12.95 10.30
CA GLY A 101 10.59 13.39 9.92
C GLY A 101 10.77 14.92 9.90
N GLU A 102 9.72 15.70 10.19
CA GLU A 102 9.74 17.16 10.15
C GLU A 102 9.73 17.78 11.54
N SER A 103 10.68 18.68 11.81
CA SER A 103 10.64 19.47 13.03
C SER A 103 9.73 20.68 12.86
N LEU A 104 8.86 20.96 13.84
CA LEU A 104 8.09 22.20 13.86
C LEU A 104 9.03 23.41 13.82
N PRO A 105 8.78 24.40 12.94
CA PRO A 105 9.63 25.57 12.83
C PRO A 105 9.63 26.37 14.14
N LEU A 106 10.74 26.28 14.88
CA LEU A 106 11.05 27.25 15.93
C LEU A 106 11.34 28.58 15.24
N GLU A 107 10.34 29.45 15.05
CA GLU A 107 10.62 30.83 14.62
C GLU A 107 11.69 31.44 15.56
N GLU A 108 12.88 31.70 15.02
CA GLU A 108 13.98 32.30 15.76
C GLU A 108 13.52 33.61 16.39
N THR A 109 13.56 33.67 17.72
CA THR A 109 13.31 34.90 18.47
C THR A 109 14.18 36.03 17.91
N PRO A 110 13.62 37.18 17.46
CA PRO A 110 14.43 38.36 17.29
C PRO A 110 15.04 38.70 18.66
N ALA A 111 16.37 38.73 18.76
CA ALA A 111 17.13 38.83 20.02
C ALA A 111 16.73 40.02 20.95
N ASN A 112 15.91 40.95 20.45
CA ASN A 112 15.52 42.20 21.09
C ASN A 112 14.03 42.29 21.53
N GLY A 113 13.27 41.19 21.55
CA GLY A 113 11.88 41.18 22.04
C GLY A 113 11.72 41.26 23.57
N PRO A 114 10.63 41.88 24.09
CA PRO A 114 10.41 42.08 25.53
C PRO A 114 10.24 40.77 26.31
N ALA A 115 10.71 40.75 27.56
CA ALA A 115 10.82 39.55 28.40
C ALA A 115 9.52 38.75 28.62
N LEU A 116 8.35 39.40 28.49
CA LEU A 116 7.03 38.76 28.62
C LEU A 116 6.70 37.77 27.48
N LEU A 117 7.31 37.94 26.29
CA LEU A 117 7.15 37.00 25.16
C LEU A 117 8.03 35.75 25.32
N ARG A 118 9.11 35.83 26.10
CA ARG A 118 10.00 34.68 26.38
C ARG A 118 9.41 33.72 27.41
N SER A 119 8.57 34.22 28.32
CA SER A 119 7.88 33.43 29.35
C SER A 119 6.55 32.82 28.89
N ALA A 120 6.10 33.10 27.65
CA ALA A 120 4.78 32.73 27.14
C ALA A 120 4.78 31.55 26.14
N ARG A 121 5.94 30.93 25.87
CA ARG A 121 6.09 29.83 24.88
C ARG A 121 6.52 28.48 25.49
N THR A 122 6.36 28.27 26.78
CA THR A 122 6.45 26.92 27.37
C THR A 122 5.05 26.38 27.52
N LEU A 123 4.49 25.86 26.42
CA LEU A 123 3.41 24.87 26.52
C LEU A 123 3.97 23.61 27.20
N PRO A 124 3.13 22.80 27.88
CA PRO A 124 3.54 21.46 28.27
C PRO A 124 4.11 20.74 27.04
N THR A 125 5.17 19.95 27.22
CA THR A 125 5.85 19.23 26.12
C THR A 125 4.88 18.39 25.30
N ASP A 126 3.78 17.92 25.91
CA ASP A 126 2.90 16.87 25.37
C ASP A 126 1.65 17.41 24.64
N ASN A 127 1.60 18.72 24.35
CA ASN A 127 0.45 19.35 23.69
C ASN A 127 0.88 20.39 22.64
N ALA A 128 1.95 20.11 21.91
CA ALA A 128 2.44 20.99 20.85
C ALA A 128 1.55 20.91 19.60
N VAL A 129 1.06 19.71 19.28
CA VAL A 129 0.19 19.44 18.14
C VAL A 129 -1.08 18.73 18.61
N SER A 130 -2.22 19.09 18.06
CA SER A 130 -3.50 18.41 18.32
C SER A 130 -4.12 17.90 17.03
N ILE A 131 -4.58 16.66 17.04
CA ILE A 131 -5.46 16.08 16.04
C ILE A 131 -6.89 16.29 16.54
N MET A 132 -7.73 16.94 15.74
CA MET A 132 -9.12 17.25 16.08
C MET A 132 -10.05 16.78 14.96
N LEU A 133 -11.27 16.42 15.31
CA LEU A 133 -12.35 16.12 14.38
C LEU A 133 -13.28 17.32 14.30
N LEU A 134 -13.36 17.93 13.14
CA LEU A 134 -14.28 19.02 12.88
C LEU A 134 -15.59 18.46 12.33
N LYS A 135 -16.67 18.61 13.11
CA LYS A 135 -18.05 18.31 12.70
C LYS A 135 -18.86 19.61 12.66
N GLN A 136 -19.46 19.96 11.53
CA GLN A 136 -20.44 21.07 11.48
C GLN A 136 -21.84 20.57 11.14
N GLY A 137 -22.80 20.86 12.03
CA GLY A 137 -24.22 20.68 11.72
C GLY A 137 -24.76 21.76 10.78
N GLY A 138 -25.77 21.41 9.97
CA GLY A 138 -26.50 22.37 9.12
C GLY A 138 -26.34 22.20 7.60
N GLY A 139 -25.74 21.09 7.14
CA GLY A 139 -25.59 20.79 5.71
C GLY A 139 -24.32 21.36 5.06
N THR A 140 -23.31 21.73 5.84
CA THR A 140 -21.96 22.08 5.34
C THR A 140 -21.25 20.80 4.87
N SER A 141 -20.71 20.80 3.65
CA SER A 141 -20.00 19.63 3.09
C SER A 141 -18.57 19.49 3.62
N THR A 142 -17.98 18.29 3.52
CA THR A 142 -16.54 18.08 3.83
C THR A 142 -15.67 18.99 2.98
N GLU A 143 -16.05 19.16 1.71
CA GLU A 143 -15.41 20.10 0.78
C GLU A 143 -15.38 21.53 1.33
N GLU A 144 -16.52 22.03 1.82
CA GLU A 144 -16.64 23.38 2.37
C GLU A 144 -15.84 23.56 3.67
N LEU A 145 -15.73 22.49 4.49
CA LEU A 145 -14.91 22.53 5.70
C LEU A 145 -13.41 22.58 5.39
N LEU A 146 -12.93 21.74 4.47
CA LEU A 146 -11.54 21.78 4.04
C LEU A 146 -11.19 23.15 3.45
N ARG A 147 -12.10 23.77 2.68
CA ARG A 147 -11.92 25.12 2.09
C ARG A 147 -11.72 26.17 3.17
N GLN A 148 -12.48 26.08 4.26
CA GLN A 148 -12.39 27.03 5.35
C GLN A 148 -11.12 26.83 6.21
N LEU A 149 -10.54 25.62 6.23
CA LEU A 149 -9.36 25.28 7.04
C LEU A 149 -8.02 25.55 6.34
N GLN A 150 -7.98 25.47 5.01
CA GLN A 150 -6.75 25.53 4.21
C GLN A 150 -5.94 26.83 4.38
N ASP A 151 -6.61 27.94 4.71
CA ASP A 151 -5.98 29.24 4.97
C ASP A 151 -5.70 29.53 6.45
N ASP A 152 -6.03 28.59 7.34
CA ASP A 152 -5.86 28.81 8.76
C ASP A 152 -4.40 28.57 9.17
N PRO A 153 -3.66 29.60 9.62
CA PRO A 153 -2.23 29.47 9.95
C PRO A 153 -1.97 28.55 11.15
N ARG A 154 -3.03 28.12 11.86
CA ARG A 154 -2.94 27.15 12.95
C ARG A 154 -2.90 25.71 12.43
N VAL A 155 -3.37 25.45 11.21
CA VAL A 155 -3.51 24.11 10.64
C VAL A 155 -2.19 23.70 9.97
N LEU A 156 -1.66 22.55 10.37
CA LEU A 156 -0.49 21.91 9.76
C LEU A 156 -0.90 21.10 8.53
N PHE A 157 -2.00 20.36 8.63
CA PHE A 157 -2.70 19.72 7.52
C PHE A 157 -4.13 19.37 7.93
N ALA A 158 -5.00 19.16 6.94
CA ALA A 158 -6.36 18.66 7.14
C ALA A 158 -6.68 17.59 6.09
N GLU A 159 -7.38 16.54 6.50
CA GLU A 159 -7.77 15.41 5.65
C GLU A 159 -9.23 15.02 5.94
N PRO A 160 -10.00 14.50 4.96
CA PRO A 160 -11.30 13.91 5.21
C PRO A 160 -11.23 12.86 6.30
N ASN A 161 -12.34 12.69 7.04
CA ASN A 161 -12.47 11.56 7.93
C ASN A 161 -12.74 10.30 7.10
N TYR A 162 -11.67 9.64 6.63
CA TYR A 162 -11.78 8.51 5.71
C TYR A 162 -12.50 7.32 6.34
N VAL A 163 -13.24 6.59 5.50
CA VAL A 163 -13.91 5.34 5.78
C VAL A 163 -13.17 4.27 4.99
N TYR A 164 -12.53 3.36 5.70
CA TYR A 164 -11.94 2.19 5.09
C TYR A 164 -12.96 1.07 5.14
N THR A 165 -13.21 0.46 3.98
CA THR A 165 -13.87 -0.84 3.95
C THR A 165 -12.77 -1.87 3.90
N ILE A 166 -12.71 -2.76 4.89
CA ILE A 166 -11.89 -3.95 4.78
C ILE A 166 -12.48 -4.73 3.62
N SER A 167 -11.80 -4.66 2.47
CA SER A 167 -12.07 -5.51 1.33
C SER A 167 -11.78 -6.91 1.81
N ASP A 168 -12.82 -7.56 2.27
CA ASP A 168 -12.91 -8.99 2.12
C ASP A 168 -13.48 -9.20 0.71
N PRO A 169 -12.67 -9.61 -0.28
CA PRO A 169 -13.22 -10.16 -1.52
C PRO A 169 -14.22 -11.29 -1.20
N GLU A 170 -14.11 -11.87 -0.01
CA GLU A 170 -14.85 -13.04 0.49
C GLU A 170 -16.36 -12.84 0.69
N HIS A 171 -16.92 -11.65 0.43
CA HIS A 171 -18.33 -11.41 0.79
C HIS A 171 -19.21 -10.66 -0.24
N LYS A 172 -18.67 -9.73 -1.05
CA LYS A 172 -19.54 -8.85 -1.86
C LYS A 172 -20.06 -9.46 -3.17
N ASP A 173 -19.35 -10.41 -3.77
CA ASP A 173 -19.72 -10.97 -5.09
C ASP A 173 -20.55 -12.27 -5.05
N ILE A 174 -20.53 -12.96 -3.91
CA ILE A 174 -21.01 -14.34 -3.72
C ILE A 174 -22.50 -14.49 -4.00
N ALA A 175 -23.30 -13.67 -3.33
CA ALA A 175 -24.75 -13.84 -3.41
C ALA A 175 -25.30 -13.36 -4.75
N SER A 176 -24.69 -12.33 -5.33
CA SER A 176 -25.08 -11.78 -6.64
C SER A 176 -24.86 -12.81 -7.75
N ALA A 177 -23.73 -13.53 -7.75
CA ALA A 177 -23.43 -14.59 -8.72
C ALA A 177 -24.33 -15.83 -8.56
N LEU A 178 -24.75 -16.15 -7.33
CA LEU A 178 -25.61 -17.30 -7.01
C LEU A 178 -27.13 -16.97 -7.03
N GLY A 179 -27.50 -15.71 -7.29
CA GLY A 179 -28.90 -15.24 -7.22
C GLY A 179 -29.49 -15.26 -5.80
N LEU A 180 -28.63 -15.23 -4.79
CA LEU A 180 -28.93 -15.11 -3.37
C LEU A 180 -28.91 -13.63 -2.95
N ASP A 181 -29.53 -13.28 -1.83
CA ASP A 181 -29.50 -11.91 -1.33
C ASP A 181 -28.08 -11.56 -0.82
N PRO A 182 -27.40 -10.52 -1.35
CA PRO A 182 -26.05 -10.11 -0.93
C PRO A 182 -25.95 -9.61 0.49
N GLN A 183 -27.07 -9.35 1.16
CA GLN A 183 -27.11 -9.09 2.60
C GLN A 183 -27.46 -10.33 3.43
N ALA A 184 -27.69 -11.48 2.78
CA ALA A 184 -28.03 -12.75 3.42
C ALA A 184 -26.87 -13.77 3.44
N ALA A 185 -25.68 -13.40 2.98
CA ALA A 185 -24.47 -14.19 3.24
C ALA A 185 -24.25 -14.25 4.77
N PRO A 186 -24.05 -15.43 5.36
CA PRO A 186 -23.85 -15.51 6.79
C PRO A 186 -22.50 -14.88 7.14
N SER A 187 -22.51 -13.70 7.78
CA SER A 187 -21.57 -13.48 8.89
C SER A 187 -21.72 -14.72 9.77
N GLY A 188 -20.67 -15.54 9.95
CA GLY A 188 -20.73 -16.91 10.50
C GLY A 188 -22.02 -17.28 11.24
N ASN A 189 -22.70 -18.34 10.79
CA ASN A 189 -23.88 -18.97 11.40
C ASN A 189 -24.54 -18.19 12.55
N GLN A 190 -25.58 -17.40 12.28
CA GLN A 190 -26.55 -17.09 13.34
C GLN A 190 -27.41 -18.33 13.61
N SER A 191 -26.83 -19.37 14.21
CA SER A 191 -27.62 -20.42 14.84
C SER A 191 -28.29 -19.80 16.05
N GLY A 192 -29.62 -19.63 15.98
CA GLY A 192 -30.46 -19.07 17.04
C GLY A 192 -30.50 -19.89 18.34
N THR A 193 -29.59 -20.82 18.53
CA THR A 193 -29.33 -21.53 19.78
C THR A 193 -27.84 -21.45 20.08
N THR A 194 -27.45 -20.45 20.88
CA THR A 194 -26.21 -20.52 21.68
C THR A 194 -26.10 -21.93 22.22
N PRO A 195 -25.04 -22.71 21.92
CA PRO A 195 -24.80 -23.95 22.62
C PRO A 195 -24.90 -23.64 24.11
N ALA A 196 -25.70 -24.41 24.86
CA ALA A 196 -25.70 -24.26 26.30
C ALA A 196 -24.23 -24.40 26.73
N ALA A 197 -23.69 -23.34 27.33
CA ALA A 197 -22.34 -23.33 27.89
C ALA A 197 -22.25 -24.44 28.94
N ASN A 198 -21.99 -25.67 28.49
CA ASN A 198 -21.50 -26.73 29.35
C ASN A 198 -20.02 -26.43 29.51
N ASP A 199 -19.72 -25.69 30.59
CA ASP A 199 -18.39 -25.35 31.13
C ASP A 199 -17.55 -26.60 31.50
N SER A 200 -17.66 -27.73 30.80
CA SER A 200 -16.84 -28.90 31.06
C SER A 200 -16.74 -29.81 29.84
N ASN A 201 -15.55 -29.85 29.22
CA ASN A 201 -15.11 -30.72 28.13
C ASN A 201 -15.31 -30.19 26.70
N VAL A 202 -14.74 -29.03 26.37
CA VAL A 202 -14.30 -28.79 24.99
C VAL A 202 -13.00 -29.58 24.78
N ALA A 203 -12.88 -30.31 23.68
CA ALA A 203 -11.65 -31.04 23.35
C ALA A 203 -10.45 -30.08 23.24
N ASP A 204 -9.25 -30.55 23.60
CA ASP A 204 -8.00 -29.84 23.34
C ASP A 204 -7.70 -29.89 21.83
N LEU A 205 -7.69 -28.73 21.18
CA LEU A 205 -7.46 -28.53 19.75
C LEU A 205 -6.04 -28.04 19.45
N SER A 206 -5.15 -28.01 20.45
CA SER A 206 -3.78 -27.50 20.27
C SER A 206 -2.99 -28.25 19.19
N MET A 207 -3.29 -29.54 18.99
CA MET A 207 -2.68 -30.35 17.91
C MET A 207 -3.01 -29.87 16.48
N TYR A 208 -4.03 -29.02 16.32
CA TYR A 208 -4.44 -28.45 15.03
C TYR A 208 -3.89 -27.03 14.81
N GLN A 209 -3.13 -26.48 15.76
CA GLN A 209 -2.54 -25.14 15.67
C GLN A 209 -1.08 -25.21 15.20
N TRP A 210 -0.86 -25.62 13.95
CA TRP A 210 0.48 -25.78 13.37
C TRP A 210 1.36 -24.54 13.52
N GLY A 211 0.79 -23.33 13.50
CA GLY A 211 1.53 -22.08 13.66
C GLY A 211 2.27 -21.99 15.00
N CYS A 212 1.85 -22.76 16.01
CA CYS A 212 2.48 -22.86 17.32
C CYS A 212 3.31 -24.13 17.52
N ASP A 213 2.88 -25.25 16.94
CA ASP A 213 3.60 -26.54 16.95
C ASP A 213 3.41 -27.26 15.61
N ASN A 214 4.39 -27.13 14.71
CA ASN A 214 4.38 -27.76 13.41
C ASN A 214 5.19 -29.05 13.46
N THR A 215 4.49 -30.18 13.64
CA THR A 215 5.10 -31.50 13.76
C THR A 215 5.77 -31.98 12.46
N GLY A 216 5.48 -31.32 11.33
CA GLY A 216 5.80 -31.76 9.99
C GLY A 216 4.71 -32.61 9.34
N ASP A 217 3.55 -32.72 9.98
CA ASP A 217 2.44 -33.57 9.49
C ASP A 217 1.25 -32.73 8.98
N THR A 218 1.13 -31.46 9.39
CA THR A 218 0.03 -30.58 8.98
C THR A 218 0.26 -29.93 7.61
N MET A 219 -0.31 -30.56 6.58
CA MET A 219 -0.40 -30.00 5.23
C MET A 219 -1.50 -28.93 5.18
N VAL A 220 -1.14 -27.68 4.89
CA VAL A 220 -2.11 -26.59 4.61
C VAL A 220 -2.19 -26.26 3.11
N GLU A 221 -1.35 -26.92 2.31
CA GLU A 221 -1.25 -26.74 0.86
C GLU A 221 -0.79 -27.98 0.10
N GLU A 222 -1.32 -28.14 -1.11
CA GLU A 222 -1.08 -29.26 -2.02
C GLU A 222 -0.13 -28.88 -3.16
N GLY A 223 0.58 -29.88 -3.69
CA GLY A 223 1.46 -29.72 -4.85
C GLY A 223 2.95 -29.92 -4.54
N GLU A 224 3.75 -30.08 -5.59
CA GLU A 224 5.21 -30.23 -5.45
C GLU A 224 5.81 -28.97 -4.81
N GLY A 225 6.49 -29.13 -3.68
CA GLY A 225 7.17 -28.04 -2.96
C GLY A 225 6.42 -27.51 -1.74
N PHE A 226 5.22 -28.02 -1.42
CA PHE A 226 4.40 -27.59 -0.29
C PHE A 226 4.37 -28.56 0.89
N ALA A 227 5.33 -29.48 0.95
CA ALA A 227 5.48 -30.34 2.13
C ALA A 227 5.79 -29.48 3.37
N PRO A 228 5.06 -29.66 4.49
CA PRO A 228 5.25 -28.89 5.71
C PRO A 228 6.67 -29.10 6.23
N LEU A 229 7.28 -27.99 6.63
CA LEU A 229 8.58 -28.01 7.26
C LEU A 229 8.38 -28.21 8.75
N LYS A 230 8.77 -29.38 9.25
CA LYS A 230 8.83 -29.64 10.68
C LYS A 230 9.58 -28.51 11.41
N ASP A 231 9.05 -28.09 12.56
CA ASP A 231 9.56 -27.00 13.40
C ASP A 231 9.58 -25.63 12.66
N PHE A 232 8.81 -25.48 11.57
CA PHE A 232 8.51 -24.19 10.93
C PHE A 232 7.17 -23.66 11.46
N ASP A 233 7.26 -23.04 12.62
CA ASP A 233 6.21 -22.45 13.44
C ASP A 233 6.84 -21.28 14.23
N ILE A 234 6.14 -20.71 15.22
CA ILE A 234 6.75 -19.68 16.08
C ILE A 234 7.84 -20.22 17.04
N ASN A 235 8.06 -21.54 17.08
CA ASN A 235 9.09 -22.28 17.80
C ASN A 235 9.14 -21.98 19.31
N LEU A 236 7.97 -22.04 19.95
CA LEU A 236 7.82 -21.76 21.36
C LEU A 236 7.96 -23.03 22.21
N SER A 237 9.10 -23.17 22.91
CA SER A 237 9.32 -24.30 23.81
C SER A 237 8.28 -24.36 24.95
N GLY A 238 7.62 -25.52 25.07
CA GLY A 238 6.63 -25.78 26.13
C GLY A 238 5.32 -25.02 25.95
N TRP A 239 5.00 -24.62 24.72
CA TRP A 239 3.68 -24.09 24.37
C TRP A 239 2.56 -25.04 24.82
N SER A 240 1.42 -24.45 25.21
CA SER A 240 0.19 -25.06 25.79
C SER A 240 0.34 -25.93 27.06
N THR A 241 1.56 -26.35 27.42
CA THR A 241 1.82 -27.32 28.51
C THR A 241 2.71 -26.76 29.63
N GLY A 242 3.33 -25.61 29.41
CA GLY A 242 4.27 -24.97 30.31
C GLY A 242 3.62 -24.04 31.35
N ALA A 243 4.47 -23.40 32.17
CA ALA A 243 4.04 -22.27 33.01
C ALA A 243 3.78 -21.02 32.13
N PRO A 244 3.03 -20.02 32.63
CA PRO A 244 2.86 -18.74 31.94
C PRO A 244 4.20 -18.17 31.45
N ASN A 245 4.23 -17.76 30.19
CA ASN A 245 5.44 -17.39 29.45
C ASN A 245 5.53 -15.89 29.15
N ALA A 246 4.49 -15.13 29.51
CA ALA A 246 4.35 -13.70 29.26
C ALA A 246 3.58 -13.00 30.40
N ASP A 247 3.63 -11.67 30.43
CA ASP A 247 2.97 -10.79 31.41
C ASP A 247 2.67 -9.42 30.76
N GLY A 248 1.69 -8.69 31.31
CA GLY A 248 1.24 -7.37 30.82
C GLY A 248 -0.01 -7.43 29.95
N VAL A 249 -0.31 -6.32 29.28
CA VAL A 249 -1.54 -6.15 28.51
C VAL A 249 -1.27 -6.03 27.01
N VAL A 250 -2.14 -6.64 26.20
CA VAL A 250 -2.25 -6.42 24.75
C VAL A 250 -3.60 -5.79 24.43
N ALA A 251 -3.62 -4.79 23.55
CA ALA A 251 -4.86 -4.28 23.00
C ALA A 251 -5.13 -4.90 21.62
N VAL A 252 -6.33 -5.45 21.43
CA VAL A 252 -6.82 -5.93 20.13
C VAL A 252 -7.65 -4.81 19.52
N VAL A 253 -7.09 -4.13 18.51
CA VAL A 253 -7.73 -3.02 17.80
C VAL A 253 -8.39 -3.58 16.54
N ASP A 254 -9.68 -3.92 16.61
CA ASP A 254 -10.34 -4.77 15.60
C ASP A 254 -11.89 -4.66 15.62
N THR A 255 -12.63 -5.72 15.28
CA THR A 255 -14.11 -5.83 15.36
C THR A 255 -14.63 -5.98 16.78
N GLY A 256 -13.78 -6.03 17.80
CA GLY A 256 -14.14 -6.30 19.19
C GLY A 256 -13.64 -7.67 19.65
N VAL A 257 -14.01 -8.09 20.87
CA VAL A 257 -13.69 -9.43 21.39
C VAL A 257 -14.90 -9.98 22.14
N ASP A 258 -15.27 -11.23 21.87
CA ASP A 258 -16.21 -11.96 22.73
C ASP A 258 -15.55 -12.32 24.06
N TYR A 259 -15.65 -11.39 25.00
CA TYR A 259 -15.13 -11.52 26.36
C TYR A 259 -15.86 -12.57 27.21
N ASN A 260 -16.88 -13.25 26.68
CA ASN A 260 -17.52 -14.40 27.34
C ASN A 260 -17.02 -15.74 26.83
N HIS A 261 -16.21 -15.77 25.76
CA HIS A 261 -15.66 -17.00 25.21
C HIS A 261 -14.89 -17.80 26.28
N PRO A 262 -15.08 -19.12 26.41
CA PRO A 262 -14.46 -19.95 27.45
C PRO A 262 -12.95 -19.77 27.57
N ASP A 263 -12.23 -19.72 26.43
CA ASP A 263 -10.77 -19.52 26.39
C ASP A 263 -10.32 -18.06 26.52
N LEU A 264 -11.23 -17.08 26.50
CA LEU A 264 -10.86 -15.65 26.57
C LEU A 264 -11.32 -14.97 27.87
N LYS A 265 -12.43 -15.42 28.48
CA LYS A 265 -13.06 -14.77 29.63
C LYS A 265 -12.11 -14.58 30.81
N GLY A 266 -11.15 -15.47 31.00
CA GLY A 266 -10.17 -15.41 32.09
C GLY A 266 -8.94 -14.55 31.80
N VAL A 267 -8.72 -14.15 30.54
CA VAL A 267 -7.62 -13.26 30.13
C VAL A 267 -8.09 -11.84 29.81
N MET A 268 -9.36 -11.50 29.94
CA MET A 268 -9.82 -10.12 29.71
C MET A 268 -9.43 -9.19 30.86
N HIS A 269 -8.76 -8.09 30.54
CA HIS A 269 -8.31 -7.09 31.50
C HIS A 269 -9.48 -6.24 32.02
N ASP A 270 -9.56 -6.01 33.33
CA ASP A 270 -10.56 -5.12 33.93
C ASP A 270 -10.13 -3.65 33.82
N MET A 271 -10.66 -2.95 32.82
CA MET A 271 -10.39 -1.54 32.56
C MET A 271 -11.08 -0.59 33.55
N THR A 272 -12.02 -1.05 34.38
CA THR A 272 -12.69 -0.18 35.37
C THR A 272 -11.78 0.27 36.52
N GLN A 273 -10.58 -0.30 36.61
CA GLN A 273 -9.57 0.09 37.58
C GLN A 273 -8.86 1.42 37.24
N TYR A 274 -8.94 1.88 35.99
CA TYR A 274 -8.35 3.14 35.54
C TYR A 274 -9.41 4.25 35.50
N ASN A 275 -9.00 5.47 35.81
CA ASN A 275 -9.91 6.63 35.82
C ASN A 275 -10.11 7.20 34.41
N LEU A 276 -10.78 6.42 33.55
CA LEU A 276 -11.02 6.76 32.14
C LEU A 276 -12.36 7.45 31.95
N SER A 277 -12.40 8.37 30.99
CA SER A 277 -13.62 9.14 30.67
C SER A 277 -14.60 8.39 29.75
N ARG A 278 -14.15 7.28 29.16
CA ARG A 278 -14.81 6.46 28.13
C ARG A 278 -14.39 4.99 28.29
N GLY A 279 -15.09 4.10 27.59
CA GLY A 279 -14.89 2.65 27.69
C GLY A 279 -15.63 2.01 28.87
N GLY A 280 -15.71 0.68 28.84
CA GLY A 280 -16.32 -0.16 29.87
C GLY A 280 -15.32 -1.15 30.45
N LYS A 281 -15.85 -2.26 30.98
CA LYS A 281 -15.05 -3.20 31.78
C LYS A 281 -13.92 -3.84 30.98
N TYR A 282 -14.14 -4.19 29.72
CA TYR A 282 -13.17 -4.97 28.93
C TYR A 282 -12.56 -4.19 27.75
N GLY A 283 -12.76 -2.86 27.72
CA GLY A 283 -12.20 -1.99 26.70
C GLY A 283 -13.18 -0.94 26.20
N PHE A 284 -13.08 -0.57 24.92
CA PHE A 284 -13.77 0.58 24.35
C PHE A 284 -14.34 0.25 22.97
N ASN A 285 -15.61 0.59 22.76
CA ASN A 285 -16.22 0.59 21.44
C ASN A 285 -16.12 2.01 20.87
N ALA A 286 -15.15 2.20 19.98
CA ALA A 286 -14.76 3.50 19.46
C ALA A 286 -15.62 3.95 18.28
N LEU A 287 -16.53 3.10 17.81
CA LEU A 287 -17.41 3.41 16.69
C LEU A 287 -18.24 4.66 17.01
N THR A 288 -18.18 5.67 16.14
CA THR A 288 -18.94 6.92 16.34
C THR A 288 -20.45 6.67 16.51
N GLU A 289 -21.00 5.66 15.83
CA GLU A 289 -22.41 5.24 15.91
C GLU A 289 -22.64 4.07 16.90
N ALA A 290 -21.72 3.84 17.85
CA ALA A 290 -21.85 2.77 18.82
C ALA A 290 -23.14 2.89 19.63
N VAL A 291 -23.90 1.79 19.69
CA VAL A 291 -25.09 1.69 20.55
C VAL A 291 -24.70 1.83 22.03
N ASP A 292 -23.57 1.25 22.41
CA ASP A 292 -22.96 1.39 23.72
C ASP A 292 -21.43 1.51 23.58
N PRO A 293 -20.83 2.69 23.84
CA PRO A 293 -19.38 2.88 23.76
C PRO A 293 -18.61 2.10 24.85
N THR A 294 -19.31 1.54 25.85
CA THR A 294 -18.71 0.74 26.92
C THR A 294 -18.65 -0.76 26.63
N ASP A 295 -19.25 -1.20 25.51
CA ASP A 295 -19.34 -2.60 25.15
C ASP A 295 -18.57 -2.93 23.86
N PRO A 296 -17.33 -3.45 23.96
CA PRO A 296 -16.51 -3.84 22.81
C PRO A 296 -16.78 -5.30 22.37
N MET A 297 -17.99 -5.82 22.60
CA MET A 297 -18.40 -7.15 22.14
C MET A 297 -18.22 -7.27 20.62
N ASP A 298 -17.66 -8.41 20.19
CA ASP A 298 -17.49 -8.73 18.79
C ASP A 298 -18.81 -9.26 18.20
N ASP A 299 -19.35 -8.55 17.22
CA ASP A 299 -20.55 -8.94 16.46
C ASP A 299 -20.22 -9.46 15.06
N MET A 300 -18.92 -9.58 14.74
CA MET A 300 -18.42 -10.16 13.49
C MET A 300 -17.75 -11.50 13.75
N PHE A 301 -16.46 -11.51 14.10
CA PHE A 301 -15.66 -12.67 14.57
C PHE A 301 -14.14 -12.38 14.59
N HIS A 302 -13.68 -11.47 13.71
CA HIS A 302 -12.27 -11.32 13.35
C HIS A 302 -11.38 -10.91 14.53
N GLY A 303 -11.83 -9.96 15.34
CA GLY A 303 -11.12 -9.53 16.55
C GLY A 303 -11.06 -10.62 17.62
N THR A 304 -12.12 -11.40 17.79
CA THR A 304 -12.12 -12.58 18.68
C THR A 304 -11.12 -13.63 18.19
N HIS A 305 -11.00 -13.84 16.88
CA HIS A 305 -10.02 -14.75 16.29
C HIS A 305 -8.58 -14.30 16.54
N CYS A 306 -8.28 -13.02 16.32
CA CYS A 306 -6.99 -12.42 16.66
C CYS A 306 -6.67 -12.54 18.17
N ALA A 307 -7.66 -12.32 19.04
CA ALA A 307 -7.51 -12.44 20.49
C ALA A 307 -7.10 -13.86 20.92
N GLY A 308 -7.73 -14.90 20.35
CA GLY A 308 -7.39 -16.29 20.64
C GLY A 308 -5.97 -16.67 20.24
N ILE A 309 -5.49 -16.22 19.07
CA ILE A 309 -4.12 -16.45 18.61
C ILE A 309 -3.12 -15.86 19.62
N ILE A 310 -3.42 -14.67 20.14
CA ILE A 310 -2.52 -13.98 21.08
C ILE A 310 -2.52 -14.68 22.44
N ALA A 311 -3.69 -14.93 23.03
CA ALA A 311 -3.80 -15.21 24.46
C ALA A 311 -4.90 -16.18 24.90
N ALA A 312 -5.45 -17.04 24.02
CA ALA A 312 -6.34 -18.11 24.49
C ALA A 312 -5.68 -18.92 25.64
N GLU A 313 -6.46 -19.20 26.68
CA GLU A 313 -5.93 -19.78 27.92
C GLU A 313 -5.26 -21.14 27.70
N TRP A 314 -4.13 -21.38 28.37
CA TRP A 314 -3.51 -22.72 28.42
C TRP A 314 -4.21 -23.58 29.48
N ASN A 315 -5.44 -23.99 29.18
CA ASN A 315 -6.33 -24.72 30.09
C ASN A 315 -6.52 -26.20 29.68
N GLY A 316 -6.01 -26.61 28.51
CA GLY A 316 -6.19 -27.96 27.96
C GLY A 316 -7.58 -28.19 27.36
N GLU A 317 -8.28 -27.12 27.01
CA GLU A 317 -9.57 -27.10 26.33
C GLU A 317 -9.44 -26.15 25.13
N GLY A 318 -10.16 -26.40 24.03
CA GLY A 318 -10.20 -25.47 22.92
C GLY A 318 -8.83 -25.20 22.31
N THR A 319 -8.49 -23.92 22.15
CA THR A 319 -7.22 -23.48 21.56
C THR A 319 -6.31 -22.85 22.60
N SER A 320 -5.01 -22.79 22.31
CA SER A 320 -4.02 -22.11 23.15
C SER A 320 -3.40 -20.93 22.41
N GLY A 321 -3.33 -19.78 23.05
CA GLY A 321 -2.65 -18.60 22.50
C GLY A 321 -1.13 -18.74 22.55
N VAL A 322 -0.43 -17.87 21.85
CA VAL A 322 1.04 -17.82 21.88
C VAL A 322 1.56 -17.36 23.26
N ALA A 323 0.89 -16.38 23.86
CA ALA A 323 1.29 -15.73 25.11
C ALA A 323 0.33 -16.09 26.26
N SER A 324 0.81 -16.91 27.20
CA SER A 324 0.10 -17.27 28.43
C SER A 324 0.55 -16.38 29.58
N GLY A 325 -0.43 -15.82 30.30
CA GLY A 325 -0.21 -14.88 31.41
C GLY A 325 -0.40 -13.40 31.04
N VAL A 326 -0.73 -13.08 29.80
CA VAL A 326 -1.12 -11.73 29.37
C VAL A 326 -2.62 -11.52 29.53
N GLU A 327 -3.00 -10.25 29.64
CA GLU A 327 -4.41 -9.86 29.62
C GLU A 327 -4.74 -9.05 28.35
N LEU A 328 -5.99 -9.11 27.90
CA LEU A 328 -6.47 -8.49 26.68
C LEU A 328 -7.40 -7.30 26.96
N VAL A 329 -7.25 -6.24 26.17
CA VAL A 329 -8.19 -5.12 26.08
C VAL A 329 -8.76 -5.06 24.67
N ALA A 330 -10.09 -5.04 24.56
CA ALA A 330 -10.77 -4.96 23.27
C ALA A 330 -11.01 -3.51 22.86
N VAL A 331 -10.55 -3.11 21.68
CA VAL A 331 -10.80 -1.78 21.10
C VAL A 331 -11.51 -1.97 19.77
N LYS A 332 -12.84 -1.84 19.78
CA LYS A 332 -13.68 -2.05 18.59
C LYS A 332 -13.66 -0.78 17.71
N VAL A 333 -13.04 -0.89 16.54
CA VAL A 333 -12.93 0.18 15.52
C VAL A 333 -13.51 -0.23 14.17
N ILE A 334 -13.90 -1.51 14.02
CA ILE A 334 -14.54 -2.04 12.81
C ILE A 334 -16.00 -2.40 13.14
N ASN A 335 -16.92 -1.92 12.32
CA ASN A 335 -18.35 -2.21 12.45
C ASN A 335 -18.74 -3.50 11.73
N LYS A 336 -19.98 -3.95 11.94
CA LYS A 336 -20.54 -5.17 11.33
C LYS A 336 -20.64 -5.19 9.79
N ASN A 337 -20.35 -4.07 9.13
CA ASN A 337 -20.32 -3.96 7.67
C ASN A 337 -18.87 -3.99 7.14
N ASN A 338 -17.89 -4.38 7.96
CA ASN A 338 -16.46 -4.32 7.66
C ASN A 338 -15.95 -2.91 7.34
N GLN A 339 -16.61 -1.88 7.91
CA GLN A 339 -16.18 -0.50 7.75
C GLN A 339 -15.55 0.01 9.03
N MET A 340 -14.48 0.77 8.87
CA MET A 340 -13.77 1.45 9.95
C MET A 340 -13.55 2.90 9.55
N VAL A 341 -13.77 3.81 10.49
CA VAL A 341 -13.60 5.25 10.27
C VAL A 341 -12.29 5.69 10.92
N GLN A 342 -11.53 6.53 10.24
CA GLN A 342 -10.19 6.92 10.69
C GLN A 342 -10.20 7.58 12.08
N SER A 343 -11.16 8.46 12.33
CA SER A 343 -11.36 9.08 13.65
C SER A 343 -11.66 8.07 14.76
N ASP A 344 -12.39 6.98 14.50
CA ASP A 344 -12.68 5.94 15.48
C ASP A 344 -11.39 5.22 15.90
N ILE A 345 -10.47 4.98 14.96
CA ILE A 345 -9.19 4.36 15.24
C ILE A 345 -8.32 5.29 16.09
N LEU A 346 -8.24 6.57 15.72
CA LEU A 346 -7.51 7.58 16.50
C LEU A 346 -8.08 7.71 17.92
N ALA A 347 -9.40 7.65 18.07
CA ALA A 347 -10.06 7.64 19.37
C ALA A 347 -9.72 6.39 20.20
N GLY A 348 -9.61 5.22 19.55
CA GLY A 348 -9.13 3.98 20.15
C GLY A 348 -7.68 4.08 20.65
N TYR A 349 -6.77 4.62 19.83
CA TYR A 349 -5.38 4.85 20.23
C TYR A 349 -5.26 5.87 21.35
N GLU A 350 -6.07 6.94 21.36
CA GLU A 350 -6.08 7.90 22.46
C GLU A 350 -6.60 7.26 23.76
N TYR A 351 -7.64 6.45 23.70
CA TYR A 351 -8.14 5.71 24.86
C TYR A 351 -7.04 4.84 25.49
N LEU A 352 -6.25 4.14 24.67
CA LEU A 352 -5.12 3.35 25.15
C LEU A 352 -4.02 4.23 25.75
N ALA A 353 -3.72 5.37 25.12
CA ALA A 353 -2.75 6.33 25.64
C ALA A 353 -3.16 6.91 27.01
N GLU A 354 -4.44 7.26 27.19
CA GLU A 354 -5.02 7.69 28.47
C GLU A 354 -4.93 6.58 29.53
N ALA A 355 -5.22 5.33 29.15
CA ALA A 355 -5.11 4.19 30.06
C ALA A 355 -3.66 3.94 30.52
N MET A 356 -2.68 4.10 29.63
CA MET A 356 -1.27 4.01 29.99
C MET A 356 -0.84 5.13 30.94
N ASP A 357 -1.40 6.33 30.81
CA ASP A 357 -1.15 7.44 31.74
C ASP A 357 -1.72 7.15 33.15
N GLU A 358 -2.83 6.41 33.22
CA GLU A 358 -3.41 5.89 34.47
C GLU A 358 -2.72 4.61 34.97
N GLY A 359 -1.72 4.08 34.25
CA GLY A 359 -0.86 2.98 34.68
C GLY A 359 -1.13 1.62 34.04
N LEU A 360 -1.93 1.54 32.98
CA LEU A 360 -2.14 0.30 32.21
C LEU A 360 -0.78 -0.24 31.72
N PRO A 361 -0.39 -1.49 32.04
CA PRO A 361 0.87 -2.07 31.61
C PRO A 361 0.80 -2.60 30.15
N LEU A 362 0.25 -1.79 29.24
CA LEU A 362 0.16 -2.09 27.80
C LEU A 362 1.55 -2.23 27.20
N LYS A 363 1.78 -3.31 26.45
CA LYS A 363 3.06 -3.61 25.79
C LYS A 363 2.96 -3.66 24.27
N ALA A 364 1.80 -4.04 23.75
CA ALA A 364 1.59 -4.17 22.32
C ALA A 364 0.13 -3.90 21.94
N THR A 365 -0.07 -3.42 20.72
CA THR A 365 -1.38 -3.43 20.04
C THR A 365 -1.31 -4.37 18.84
N ASN A 366 -2.31 -5.24 18.67
CA ASN A 366 -2.52 -5.98 17.43
C ASN A 366 -3.43 -5.17 16.51
N ASN A 367 -2.98 -4.92 15.28
CA ASN A 367 -3.71 -4.18 14.26
C ASN A 367 -3.81 -5.04 12.99
N SER A 368 -4.82 -5.92 12.94
CA SER A 368 -5.12 -6.72 11.75
C SER A 368 -6.02 -5.95 10.78
N LEU A 369 -5.58 -4.75 10.41
CA LEU A 369 -6.28 -3.77 9.57
C LEU A 369 -5.38 -3.29 8.42
N GLY A 370 -5.98 -3.05 7.25
CA GLY A 370 -5.29 -2.56 6.05
C GLY A 370 -6.22 -1.75 5.13
N SER A 371 -5.61 -0.84 4.36
CA SER A 371 -6.24 -0.07 3.27
C SER A 371 -5.13 0.37 2.30
N PRO A 372 -5.41 0.54 0.99
CA PRO A 372 -4.49 1.23 0.06
C PRO A 372 -4.20 2.68 0.45
N ASP A 373 -5.01 3.28 1.31
CA ASP A 373 -4.89 4.70 1.65
C ASP A 373 -3.77 4.98 2.66
N ILE A 374 -2.97 6.02 2.39
CA ILE A 374 -1.90 6.47 3.28
C ILE A 374 -2.44 7.59 4.17
N THR A 375 -2.31 7.47 5.50
CA THR A 375 -2.67 8.58 6.40
C THR A 375 -1.56 8.96 7.37
N ARG A 376 -1.24 10.26 7.40
CA ARG A 376 -0.15 10.82 8.23
C ARG A 376 -0.53 10.81 9.71
N SER A 377 -1.81 10.94 10.04
CA SER A 377 -2.31 10.92 11.43
C SER A 377 -2.15 9.55 12.11
N PHE A 378 -2.11 8.45 11.34
CA PHE A 378 -1.87 7.11 11.88
C PHE A 378 -0.45 6.94 12.44
N SER A 379 0.58 7.41 11.73
CA SER A 379 1.97 7.36 12.21
C SER A 379 2.14 8.17 13.50
N LEU A 380 1.42 9.29 13.65
CA LEU A 380 1.40 10.07 14.90
C LEU A 380 0.83 9.27 16.08
N ALA A 381 -0.29 8.57 15.87
CA ALA A 381 -0.92 7.75 16.92
C ALA A 381 -0.03 6.58 17.36
N VAL A 382 0.56 5.86 16.40
CA VAL A 382 1.53 4.77 16.68
C VAL A 382 2.74 5.30 17.43
N THR A 383 3.29 6.44 17.02
CA THR A 383 4.45 7.06 17.68
C THR A 383 4.13 7.47 19.12
N LYS A 384 2.97 8.09 19.35
CA LYS A 384 2.52 8.48 20.70
C LYS A 384 2.46 7.28 21.65
N LEU A 385 1.89 6.17 21.18
CA LEU A 385 1.75 4.96 22.00
C LEU A 385 3.12 4.27 22.23
N GLY A 386 3.96 4.28 21.21
CA GLY A 386 5.38 3.89 21.25
C GLY A 386 6.18 4.58 22.34
N GLU A 387 6.11 5.91 22.39
CA GLU A 387 6.79 6.72 23.40
C GLU A 387 6.31 6.43 24.84
N LYS A 388 5.07 5.95 24.99
CA LYS A 388 4.50 5.48 26.26
C LYS A 388 4.88 4.05 26.61
N GLY A 389 5.47 3.30 25.68
CA GLY A 389 6.06 1.99 25.94
C GLY A 389 5.35 0.79 25.31
N ALA A 390 4.43 0.99 24.37
CA ALA A 390 3.78 -0.09 23.64
C ALA A 390 4.12 -0.07 22.14
N ILE A 391 4.40 -1.24 21.57
CA ILE A 391 4.60 -1.38 20.12
C ILE A 391 3.27 -1.55 19.39
N SER A 392 3.24 -1.31 18.09
CA SER A 392 2.09 -1.62 17.25
C SER A 392 2.47 -2.60 16.15
N VAL A 393 1.80 -3.75 16.14
CA VAL A 393 2.01 -4.83 15.16
C VAL A 393 0.90 -4.76 14.12
N PHE A 394 1.27 -4.78 12.84
CA PHE A 394 0.37 -4.61 11.70
C PHE A 394 0.48 -5.77 10.71
N ALA A 395 -0.64 -6.18 10.15
CA ALA A 395 -0.69 -7.04 8.97
C ALA A 395 -0.19 -6.28 7.72
N SER A 396 0.48 -6.96 6.78
CA SER A 396 0.93 -6.33 5.52
C SER A 396 -0.18 -6.14 4.47
N GLY A 397 -1.27 -6.89 4.56
CA GLY A 397 -2.37 -6.89 3.59
C GLY A 397 -2.38 -8.13 2.69
N ASN A 398 -3.48 -8.35 1.97
CA ASN A 398 -3.80 -9.64 1.32
C ASN A 398 -3.99 -9.51 -0.21
N ASP A 399 -3.27 -8.58 -0.85
CA ASP A 399 -3.44 -8.22 -2.27
C ASP A 399 -2.32 -8.76 -3.18
N SER A 400 -1.41 -9.57 -2.63
CA SER A 400 -0.25 -10.13 -3.34
C SER A 400 0.72 -9.09 -3.94
N VAL A 401 0.76 -7.87 -3.39
CA VAL A 401 1.56 -6.77 -3.93
C VAL A 401 2.84 -6.48 -3.15
N ASP A 402 3.83 -5.98 -3.88
CA ASP A 402 5.03 -5.37 -3.32
C ASP A 402 4.72 -3.95 -2.83
N LEU A 403 4.71 -3.75 -1.52
CA LEU A 403 4.42 -2.48 -0.84
C LEU A 403 5.51 -1.41 -1.04
N ASP A 404 6.71 -1.82 -1.47
CA ASP A 404 7.75 -0.85 -1.85
C ASP A 404 7.38 -0.17 -3.19
N LYS A 405 6.43 -0.75 -3.95
CA LYS A 405 5.92 -0.23 -5.24
C LYS A 405 4.46 0.24 -5.18
N ASN A 406 3.67 -0.31 -4.26
CA ASN A 406 2.23 -0.05 -4.12
C ASN A 406 1.96 0.42 -2.69
N ALA A 407 1.62 1.69 -2.51
CA ALA A 407 1.46 2.22 -1.17
C ALA A 407 0.18 1.70 -0.48
N ALA A 408 0.27 1.51 0.84
CA ALA A 408 -0.84 1.14 1.73
C ALA A 408 -0.59 1.70 3.14
N ILE A 409 -1.49 1.47 4.10
CA ILE A 409 -1.30 1.88 5.51
C ILE A 409 0.11 1.54 6.05
N PRO A 410 0.67 0.32 5.86
CA PRO A 410 2.02 0.01 6.32
C PRO A 410 3.12 0.90 5.72
N SER A 411 2.93 1.46 4.52
CA SER A 411 3.88 2.39 3.90
C SER A 411 4.02 3.69 4.71
N ALA A 412 3.01 4.10 5.47
CA ALA A 412 3.09 5.26 6.37
C ALA A 412 3.94 5.00 7.63
N LEU A 413 4.27 3.72 7.91
CA LEU A 413 5.00 3.29 9.10
C LEU A 413 6.48 3.01 8.81
N VAL A 414 6.94 3.24 7.56
CA VAL A 414 8.33 3.03 7.16
C VAL A 414 9.26 3.85 8.06
N GLY A 415 10.06 3.15 8.84
CA GLY A 415 11.02 3.74 9.75
C GLY A 415 10.46 4.21 11.09
N ASN A 416 9.18 4.01 11.37
CA ASN A 416 8.64 4.16 12.72
C ASN A 416 9.29 3.10 13.64
N PRO A 417 9.99 3.51 14.72
CA PRO A 417 10.74 2.57 15.57
C PRO A 417 9.84 1.67 16.42
N TYR A 418 8.54 1.97 16.50
CA TYR A 418 7.58 1.27 17.35
C TYR A 418 6.63 0.35 16.55
N ALA A 419 6.74 0.34 15.21
CA ALA A 419 5.92 -0.48 14.33
C ALA A 419 6.62 -1.78 13.94
N VAL A 420 5.83 -2.86 13.81
CA VAL A 420 6.25 -4.14 13.21
C VAL A 420 5.20 -4.54 12.16
N VAL A 421 5.60 -4.65 10.90
CA VAL A 421 4.72 -5.09 9.80
C VAL A 421 5.01 -6.55 9.44
N VAL A 422 3.97 -7.36 9.35
CA VAL A 422 4.04 -8.83 9.33
C VAL A 422 3.41 -9.41 8.06
N ASN A 423 4.21 -10.20 7.33
CA ASN A 423 3.79 -10.98 6.17
C ASN A 423 3.34 -12.38 6.60
N ALA A 424 2.59 -13.08 5.74
CA ALA A 424 2.06 -14.41 6.04
C ALA A 424 2.85 -15.54 5.35
N SER A 425 3.07 -16.63 6.08
CA SER A 425 3.63 -17.89 5.55
C SER A 425 2.67 -19.07 5.60
N THR A 426 2.94 -20.04 4.75
CA THR A 426 2.40 -21.41 4.77
C THR A 426 3.15 -22.29 5.78
N SER A 427 2.67 -23.51 6.06
CA SER A 427 3.42 -24.49 6.86
C SER A 427 4.67 -25.06 6.16
N ALA A 428 4.83 -24.79 4.86
CA ALA A 428 5.94 -25.25 4.03
C ALA A 428 7.12 -24.25 3.97
N GLY A 429 7.07 -23.15 4.71
CA GLY A 429 8.15 -22.16 4.70
C GLY A 429 8.20 -21.28 3.46
N THR A 430 7.05 -21.09 2.81
CA THR A 430 6.87 -20.18 1.67
C THR A 430 5.93 -19.03 2.03
N LEU A 431 6.00 -17.94 1.27
CA LEU A 431 5.05 -16.83 1.40
C LEU A 431 3.68 -17.31 0.91
N THR A 432 2.59 -16.95 1.60
CA THR A 432 1.24 -17.27 1.10
C THR A 432 0.97 -16.49 -0.19
N VAL A 433 0.14 -17.06 -1.07
CA VAL A 433 -0.18 -16.47 -2.37
C VAL A 433 -0.83 -15.09 -2.26
N PHE A 434 -1.53 -14.81 -1.16
CA PHE A 434 -2.22 -13.54 -0.91
C PHE A 434 -1.35 -12.49 -0.19
N SER A 435 -0.24 -12.86 0.47
CA SER A 435 0.48 -11.92 1.33
C SER A 435 1.07 -10.76 0.51
N ASN A 436 0.79 -9.53 0.95
CA ASN A 436 1.62 -8.39 0.58
C ASN A 436 3.02 -8.56 1.20
N TYR A 437 4.02 -7.95 0.57
CA TYR A 437 5.42 -8.03 0.99
C TYR A 437 6.15 -6.73 0.66
N GLY A 438 7.37 -6.55 1.14
CA GLY A 438 8.16 -5.37 0.83
C GLY A 438 9.52 -5.46 1.51
N LYS A 439 10.59 -5.43 0.73
CA LYS A 439 11.97 -5.53 1.20
C LYS A 439 12.31 -4.44 2.21
N GLU A 440 11.64 -3.31 2.12
CA GLU A 440 11.87 -2.12 2.94
C GLU A 440 10.68 -1.79 3.84
N THR A 441 9.45 -1.99 3.35
CA THR A 441 8.21 -1.66 4.05
C THR A 441 7.83 -2.69 5.12
N THR A 442 8.15 -3.97 4.91
CA THR A 442 7.74 -5.06 5.81
C THR A 442 8.89 -5.58 6.66
N ASN A 443 8.58 -6.21 7.81
CA ASN A 443 9.60 -6.54 8.81
C ASN A 443 9.87 -8.03 8.97
N VAL A 444 8.84 -8.83 9.20
CA VAL A 444 8.98 -10.26 9.53
C VAL A 444 7.89 -11.07 8.84
N VAL A 445 8.10 -12.38 8.74
CA VAL A 445 7.08 -13.35 8.31
C VAL A 445 6.60 -14.15 9.52
N ALA A 446 5.31 -14.48 9.58
CA ALA A 446 4.74 -15.37 10.60
C ALA A 446 3.62 -16.26 10.00
N PRO A 447 3.20 -17.34 10.69
CA PRO A 447 2.15 -18.24 10.21
C PRO A 447 0.84 -17.50 9.93
N GLY A 448 0.26 -17.66 8.72
CA GLY A 448 -0.95 -16.94 8.34
C GLY A 448 -1.95 -17.69 7.46
N GLN A 449 -1.72 -18.97 7.15
CA GLN A 449 -2.64 -19.82 6.37
C GLN A 449 -3.15 -20.96 7.23
N ALA A 450 -4.46 -21.23 7.16
CA ALA A 450 -5.18 -22.22 7.93
C ALA A 450 -4.85 -22.14 9.44
N ILE A 451 -5.06 -20.95 10.03
CA ILE A 451 -4.80 -20.70 11.45
C ILE A 451 -6.08 -20.90 12.25
N LEU A 452 -6.09 -21.91 13.13
CA LEU A 452 -7.21 -22.22 14.02
C LEU A 452 -7.19 -21.30 15.24
N SER A 453 -8.33 -20.66 15.54
CA SER A 453 -8.50 -19.82 16.73
C SER A 453 -9.97 -19.68 17.12
N THR A 454 -10.23 -18.96 18.22
CA THR A 454 -11.53 -18.66 18.80
C THR A 454 -12.40 -17.80 17.86
N VAL A 455 -13.72 -18.00 17.88
CA VAL A 455 -14.71 -17.09 17.30
C VAL A 455 -15.79 -16.80 18.34
N PRO A 456 -16.62 -15.75 18.19
CA PRO A 456 -17.69 -15.48 19.14
C PRO A 456 -18.62 -16.69 19.31
N LEU A 457 -19.23 -16.83 20.49
CA LEU A 457 -20.09 -17.97 20.80
C LEU A 457 -21.27 -18.12 19.84
N ASP A 458 -21.82 -16.99 19.37
CA ASP A 458 -22.90 -16.97 18.37
C ASP A 458 -22.42 -17.20 16.94
N LYS A 459 -21.12 -17.41 16.72
CA LYS A 459 -20.46 -17.80 15.46
C LYS A 459 -19.93 -19.23 15.49
N SER A 460 -20.31 -20.01 16.51
CA SER A 460 -19.92 -21.41 16.66
C SER A 460 -20.24 -22.23 15.41
N THR A 461 -19.33 -23.13 15.06
CA THR A 461 -19.45 -23.98 13.88
C THR A 461 -19.19 -25.43 14.22
N TYR A 462 -19.68 -26.36 13.39
CA TYR A 462 -19.31 -27.75 13.57
C TYR A 462 -17.95 -28.01 12.91
N LEU A 463 -17.01 -28.48 13.73
CA LEU A 463 -15.65 -28.85 13.36
C LEU A 463 -15.49 -30.35 13.68
N PRO A 464 -15.58 -31.25 12.69
CA PRO A 464 -15.66 -32.69 12.91
C PRO A 464 -14.58 -33.28 13.82
N GLU A 465 -13.35 -32.81 13.69
CA GLU A 465 -12.20 -33.25 14.47
C GLU A 465 -12.23 -32.79 15.94
N ALA A 466 -13.04 -31.78 16.27
CA ALA A 466 -13.27 -31.33 17.64
C ALA A 466 -14.39 -32.10 18.36
N ASP A 467 -15.20 -32.87 17.62
CA ASP A 467 -16.29 -33.64 18.20
C ASP A 467 -15.76 -34.92 18.86
N THR A 468 -16.03 -35.07 20.15
CA THR A 468 -15.62 -36.24 20.93
C THR A 468 -16.61 -37.40 20.87
N ASP A 469 -17.82 -37.16 20.34
CA ASP A 469 -18.90 -38.15 20.18
C ASP A 469 -19.64 -37.99 18.83
N PRO A 470 -18.91 -37.99 17.69
CA PRO A 470 -19.54 -37.82 16.38
C PRO A 470 -20.39 -39.05 16.03
N LEU A 471 -21.50 -38.81 15.33
CA LEU A 471 -22.37 -39.86 14.77
C LEU A 471 -21.67 -40.64 13.64
N SER A 472 -20.79 -39.94 12.93
CA SER A 472 -19.97 -40.47 11.84
C SER A 472 -18.76 -39.56 11.69
N PHE A 473 -17.58 -40.14 11.49
CA PHE A 473 -16.35 -39.38 11.26
C PHE A 473 -15.38 -40.20 10.40
N GLU A 474 -14.94 -39.62 9.29
CA GLU A 474 -14.08 -40.24 8.29
C GLU A 474 -12.91 -39.30 7.97
N THR A 475 -11.69 -39.81 8.11
CA THR A 475 -10.43 -39.12 7.84
C THR A 475 -9.65 -39.78 6.70
N PHE A 476 -10.25 -40.76 6.02
CA PHE A 476 -9.69 -41.42 4.83
C PHE A 476 -8.32 -42.10 5.02
N GLU A 477 -7.95 -42.41 6.27
CA GLU A 477 -6.75 -43.18 6.64
C GLU A 477 -6.76 -44.61 6.11
N ASN A 478 -7.95 -45.14 5.80
CA ASN A 478 -8.15 -46.49 5.29
C ASN A 478 -8.43 -46.48 3.78
N GLU A 479 -7.85 -47.43 3.04
CA GLU A 479 -8.06 -47.57 1.59
C GLU A 479 -9.51 -47.88 1.19
N ASN A 480 -10.36 -48.28 2.14
CA ASN A 480 -11.79 -48.50 1.92
C ASN A 480 -12.61 -47.54 2.80
N PRO A 481 -12.90 -46.33 2.31
CA PRO A 481 -13.61 -45.34 3.08
C PRO A 481 -15.09 -45.69 3.19
N THR A 482 -15.68 -45.26 4.30
CA THR A 482 -17.11 -45.42 4.57
C THR A 482 -17.93 -44.29 3.94
N VAL A 483 -17.32 -43.10 3.81
CA VAL A 483 -17.86 -41.97 3.04
C VAL A 483 -17.47 -42.12 1.56
N ASN A 484 -18.43 -41.93 0.66
CA ASN A 484 -18.20 -42.05 -0.78
C ASN A 484 -18.73 -40.82 -1.54
N VAL A 485 -18.12 -40.50 -2.68
CA VAL A 485 -18.60 -39.46 -3.60
C VAL A 485 -19.06 -40.10 -4.90
N HIS A 486 -20.26 -39.73 -5.31
CA HIS A 486 -20.95 -40.25 -6.49
C HIS A 486 -21.28 -39.12 -7.45
N GLN A 487 -21.35 -39.43 -8.74
CA GLN A 487 -22.00 -38.53 -9.71
C GLN A 487 -23.43 -38.25 -9.28
N PHE A 488 -23.86 -36.99 -9.37
CA PHE A 488 -25.25 -36.63 -9.10
C PHE A 488 -26.16 -36.99 -10.28
N LYS A 489 -27.30 -37.64 -10.03
CA LYS A 489 -28.36 -37.86 -11.01
C LYS A 489 -29.62 -37.06 -10.65
N PRO A 490 -30.23 -36.29 -11.57
CA PRO A 490 -31.45 -35.53 -11.28
C PRO A 490 -32.74 -36.37 -11.13
N ASP A 491 -32.66 -37.69 -11.28
CA ASP A 491 -33.81 -38.61 -11.24
C ASP A 491 -34.18 -39.03 -9.79
N ASP A 492 -35.18 -39.91 -9.63
CA ASP A 492 -35.66 -40.38 -8.31
C ASP A 492 -34.57 -41.06 -7.45
N ASP A 493 -33.57 -41.68 -8.09
CA ASP A 493 -32.35 -42.20 -7.44
C ASP A 493 -31.17 -41.30 -7.80
N PRO A 494 -30.73 -40.41 -6.87
CA PRO A 494 -29.75 -39.39 -7.19
C PRO A 494 -28.31 -39.91 -7.22
N ILE A 495 -28.07 -41.19 -6.98
CA ILE A 495 -26.74 -41.78 -6.87
C ILE A 495 -26.26 -42.34 -8.22
N GLY A 496 -25.15 -41.77 -8.69
CA GLY A 496 -24.41 -42.17 -9.87
C GLY A 496 -23.27 -43.15 -9.62
N ASP A 497 -22.39 -43.27 -10.61
CA ASP A 497 -21.16 -44.03 -10.46
C ASP A 497 -20.28 -43.38 -9.38
N PRO A 498 -19.55 -44.17 -8.57
CA PRO A 498 -18.58 -43.64 -7.62
C PRO A 498 -17.41 -42.98 -8.36
N ILE A 499 -17.03 -41.78 -7.92
CA ILE A 499 -15.98 -40.93 -8.54
C ILE A 499 -14.90 -40.48 -7.54
N GLY A 500 -15.05 -40.84 -6.26
CA GLY A 500 -14.04 -40.59 -5.23
C GLY A 500 -13.00 -41.70 -5.15
N THR A 501 -11.73 -41.33 -4.98
CA THR A 501 -10.63 -42.26 -4.71
C THR A 501 -9.79 -41.75 -3.54
N VAL A 502 -9.43 -42.63 -2.60
CA VAL A 502 -8.53 -42.25 -1.51
C VAL A 502 -7.14 -42.01 -2.08
N ALA A 503 -6.60 -40.82 -1.83
CA ALA A 503 -5.30 -40.38 -2.30
C ALA A 503 -4.43 -39.96 -1.11
N LYS A 504 -3.11 -40.18 -1.22
CA LYS A 504 -2.10 -39.88 -0.19
C LYS A 504 -1.20 -38.70 -0.56
N ASP A 505 -1.55 -37.97 -1.61
CA ASP A 505 -0.83 -36.81 -2.12
C ASP A 505 -1.38 -35.49 -1.57
N ALA A 506 -2.52 -35.53 -0.88
CA ALA A 506 -3.10 -34.44 -0.12
C ALA A 506 -3.79 -35.01 1.12
N SER A 507 -3.62 -34.35 2.25
CA SER A 507 -4.29 -34.63 3.52
C SER A 507 -4.42 -33.32 4.28
N HIS A 508 -5.33 -33.29 5.25
CA HIS A 508 -5.43 -32.21 6.22
C HIS A 508 -4.97 -32.78 7.57
N TYR A 509 -4.04 -32.10 8.23
CA TYR A 509 -3.43 -32.48 9.52
C TYR A 509 -2.52 -33.73 9.60
N ASP A 510 -2.57 -34.72 8.69
CA ASP A 510 -1.69 -35.91 8.72
C ASP A 510 -1.04 -36.24 7.36
N ILE A 511 0.26 -35.98 7.19
CA ILE A 511 1.00 -36.23 5.94
C ILE A 511 1.05 -37.71 5.50
N ASP A 512 0.88 -38.67 6.41
CA ASP A 512 0.81 -40.10 6.09
C ASP A 512 -0.63 -40.58 5.78
N GLY A 513 -1.58 -39.68 6.03
CA GLY A 513 -3.01 -39.83 5.87
C GLY A 513 -3.52 -39.82 4.44
N GLY A 514 -4.83 -40.05 4.31
CA GLY A 514 -5.52 -40.02 3.03
C GLY A 514 -6.52 -38.87 2.96
N SER A 515 -6.85 -38.42 1.75
CA SER A 515 -8.05 -37.62 1.49
C SER A 515 -8.84 -38.25 0.36
N LEU A 516 -10.12 -37.93 0.26
CA LEU A 516 -10.94 -38.38 -0.85
C LEU A 516 -10.78 -37.42 -2.02
N LYS A 517 -10.06 -37.87 -3.05
CA LYS A 517 -9.81 -37.17 -4.30
C LYS A 517 -10.91 -37.41 -5.31
N VAL A 518 -11.45 -36.34 -5.88
CA VAL A 518 -12.48 -36.33 -6.92
C VAL A 518 -11.99 -35.48 -8.08
N ASN A 519 -11.90 -36.06 -9.28
CA ASN A 519 -11.65 -35.26 -10.47
C ASN A 519 -12.93 -34.48 -10.80
N ILE A 520 -12.85 -33.15 -10.88
CA ILE A 520 -14.03 -32.29 -11.01
C ILE A 520 -14.73 -32.46 -12.37
N ASP A 521 -14.03 -32.93 -13.39
CA ASP A 521 -14.60 -33.28 -14.70
C ASP A 521 -15.51 -34.52 -14.64
N GLU A 522 -15.32 -35.39 -13.64
CA GLU A 522 -16.19 -36.55 -13.39
C GLU A 522 -17.48 -36.17 -12.64
N MET A 523 -17.55 -34.99 -12.00
CA MET A 523 -18.77 -34.48 -11.37
C MET A 523 -19.84 -34.09 -12.40
N THR A 524 -21.11 -34.16 -12.01
CA THR A 524 -22.23 -33.81 -12.87
C THR A 524 -22.28 -32.31 -13.11
N GLU A 525 -22.47 -31.90 -14.37
CA GLU A 525 -22.63 -30.48 -14.70
C GLU A 525 -23.95 -29.94 -14.13
N GLY A 526 -23.86 -28.81 -13.42
CA GLY A 526 -25.01 -28.15 -12.80
C GLY A 526 -25.81 -27.28 -13.77
N THR A 527 -26.38 -26.18 -13.27
CA THR A 527 -27.18 -25.25 -14.08
C THR A 527 -26.38 -24.48 -15.14
N SER A 528 -25.06 -24.50 -15.06
CA SER A 528 -24.12 -24.04 -16.09
C SER A 528 -22.77 -24.74 -15.93
N GLU A 529 -21.89 -24.64 -16.94
CA GLU A 529 -20.52 -25.18 -16.92
C GLU A 529 -19.64 -24.68 -15.74
N ALA A 530 -20.03 -23.58 -15.07
CA ALA A 530 -19.35 -23.07 -13.87
C ALA A 530 -19.74 -23.81 -12.58
N PHE A 531 -20.77 -24.67 -12.62
CA PHE A 531 -21.25 -25.46 -11.47
C PHE A 531 -20.99 -26.95 -11.67
N LYS A 532 -20.52 -27.60 -10.61
CA LYS A 532 -20.27 -29.04 -10.58
C LYS A 532 -20.93 -29.62 -9.36
N GLU A 533 -21.72 -30.67 -9.56
CA GLU A 533 -22.51 -31.32 -8.52
C GLU A 533 -22.10 -32.78 -8.34
N ALA A 534 -21.95 -33.18 -7.08
CA ALA A 534 -21.75 -34.57 -6.69
C ALA A 534 -22.57 -34.87 -5.44
N VAL A 535 -22.79 -36.15 -5.16
CA VAL A 535 -23.44 -36.59 -3.93
C VAL A 535 -22.43 -37.30 -3.05
N VAL A 536 -22.23 -36.78 -1.85
CA VAL A 536 -21.50 -37.42 -0.77
C VAL A 536 -22.50 -38.29 0.01
N THR A 537 -22.18 -39.57 0.18
CA THR A 537 -22.94 -40.47 1.05
C THR A 537 -22.18 -40.68 2.35
N ILE A 538 -22.86 -40.48 3.48
CA ILE A 538 -22.27 -40.55 4.82
C ILE A 538 -23.08 -41.55 5.66
N PRO A 539 -22.50 -42.67 6.10
CA PRO A 539 -23.23 -43.65 6.90
C PRO A 539 -23.54 -43.10 8.29
N VAL A 540 -24.78 -43.33 8.75
CA VAL A 540 -25.28 -42.98 10.09
C VAL A 540 -26.12 -44.14 10.61
N ASN A 541 -25.79 -44.64 11.80
CA ASN A 541 -26.50 -45.77 12.40
C ASN A 541 -27.99 -45.48 12.52
N ALA A 542 -28.83 -46.46 12.15
CA ALA A 542 -30.29 -46.30 12.09
C ALA A 542 -30.95 -45.85 13.40
N ASP A 543 -30.36 -46.19 14.54
CA ASP A 543 -30.82 -45.80 15.88
C ASP A 543 -30.37 -44.40 16.31
N GLU A 544 -29.53 -43.73 15.52
CA GLU A 544 -28.95 -42.42 15.82
C GLU A 544 -29.31 -41.35 14.77
N GLN A 545 -30.03 -41.72 13.71
CA GLN A 545 -30.46 -40.80 12.63
C GLN A 545 -31.29 -39.62 13.14
N ASP A 546 -32.12 -39.84 14.17
CA ASP A 546 -32.94 -38.80 14.81
C ASP A 546 -32.10 -37.74 15.56
N ASP A 547 -30.80 -37.98 15.79
CA ASP A 547 -29.88 -37.07 16.48
C ASP A 547 -29.03 -36.23 15.52
N VAL A 548 -29.04 -36.52 14.22
CA VAL A 548 -28.29 -35.78 13.20
C VAL A 548 -28.68 -34.30 13.23
N THR A 549 -27.69 -33.42 13.43
CA THR A 549 -27.92 -31.98 13.52
C THR A 549 -26.95 -31.21 12.64
N TYR A 550 -25.66 -31.53 12.72
CA TYR A 550 -24.62 -30.87 11.94
C TYR A 550 -23.93 -31.82 10.97
N VAL A 551 -23.46 -31.29 9.85
CA VAL A 551 -22.55 -31.98 8.92
C VAL A 551 -21.40 -31.02 8.62
N GLY A 552 -20.17 -31.53 8.66
CA GLY A 552 -18.95 -30.78 8.42
C GLY A 552 -17.95 -31.58 7.60
N MET A 553 -17.14 -30.90 6.82
CA MET A 553 -16.05 -31.48 6.05
C MET A 553 -15.01 -30.43 5.71
N HIS A 554 -13.74 -30.83 5.65
CA HIS A 554 -12.69 -30.00 5.08
C HIS A 554 -12.57 -30.28 3.60
N LEU A 555 -12.35 -29.22 2.83
CA LEU A 555 -12.24 -29.31 1.39
C LEU A 555 -11.20 -28.37 0.82
N LEU A 556 -10.66 -28.78 -0.33
CA LEU A 556 -9.59 -28.09 -1.02
C LEU A 556 -9.73 -28.34 -2.51
N THR A 557 -9.57 -27.30 -3.33
CA THR A 557 -9.52 -27.45 -4.80
C THR A 557 -8.13 -27.17 -5.33
N SER A 558 -7.73 -27.94 -6.34
CA SER A 558 -6.45 -27.79 -7.04
C SER A 558 -6.70 -27.76 -8.55
N PRO A 559 -6.28 -26.73 -9.29
CA PRO A 559 -5.65 -25.51 -8.79
C PRO A 559 -6.65 -24.63 -8.04
N ARG A 560 -6.13 -23.89 -7.05
CA ARG A 560 -6.88 -22.94 -6.24
C ARG A 560 -7.26 -21.70 -7.05
N LYS A 561 -8.37 -21.80 -7.78
CA LYS A 561 -9.04 -20.63 -8.38
C LYS A 561 -10.17 -20.21 -7.44
N ASN A 562 -10.92 -19.15 -7.77
CA ASN A 562 -12.04 -18.63 -6.95
C ASN A 562 -13.21 -19.63 -6.84
N ASP A 563 -12.92 -20.77 -6.23
CA ASP A 563 -13.75 -21.96 -6.11
C ASP A 563 -14.48 -21.90 -4.79
N MET A 564 -15.75 -22.25 -4.86
CA MET A 564 -16.69 -22.10 -3.77
C MET A 564 -17.50 -23.37 -3.65
N ALA A 565 -17.79 -23.79 -2.43
CA ALA A 565 -18.55 -25.01 -2.17
C ALA A 565 -19.73 -24.72 -1.25
N TYR A 566 -20.88 -25.36 -1.53
CA TYR A 566 -22.03 -25.39 -0.62
C TYR A 566 -22.71 -26.76 -0.63
N MET A 567 -23.50 -27.04 0.42
CA MET A 567 -24.16 -28.33 0.62
C MET A 567 -25.69 -28.20 0.58
N GLN A 568 -26.34 -29.22 0.02
CA GLN A 568 -27.77 -29.47 0.19
C GLN A 568 -27.97 -30.87 0.76
N PHE A 569 -29.04 -31.08 1.52
CA PHE A 569 -29.34 -32.36 2.16
C PHE A 569 -30.55 -33.01 1.52
N ARG A 570 -30.53 -34.34 1.38
CA ARG A 570 -31.71 -35.09 0.97
C ARG A 570 -32.75 -35.07 2.09
N ILE A 571 -33.99 -34.77 1.76
CA ILE A 571 -35.10 -34.65 2.71
C ILE A 571 -36.33 -35.41 2.27
N GLU A 572 -37.18 -35.78 3.23
CA GLU A 572 -38.52 -36.31 3.01
C GLU A 572 -39.55 -35.22 3.33
N LYS A 573 -40.37 -34.85 2.34
CA LYS A 573 -41.43 -33.84 2.49
C LYS A 573 -42.71 -34.47 3.06
N PRO A 574 -43.62 -33.66 3.67
CA PRO A 574 -44.96 -34.09 4.05
C PRO A 574 -45.70 -34.76 2.89
N GLY A 575 -45.91 -36.08 2.99
CA GLY A 575 -46.51 -36.90 1.92
C GLY A 575 -45.60 -38.00 1.36
N GLY A 576 -44.34 -38.08 1.84
CA GLY A 576 -43.41 -39.17 1.55
C GLY A 576 -42.64 -39.03 0.24
N THR A 577 -42.64 -37.82 -0.35
CA THR A 577 -41.82 -37.51 -1.53
C THR A 577 -40.44 -37.05 -1.07
N GLN A 578 -39.39 -37.62 -1.64
CA GLN A 578 -38.03 -37.17 -1.38
C GLN A 578 -37.66 -35.98 -2.27
N ASP A 579 -36.89 -35.04 -1.70
CA ASP A 579 -36.43 -33.83 -2.36
C ASP A 579 -35.07 -33.40 -1.80
N TRP A 580 -34.52 -32.28 -2.27
CA TRP A 580 -33.35 -31.63 -1.68
C TRP A 580 -33.77 -30.39 -0.87
N THR A 581 -32.97 -30.02 0.13
CA THR A 581 -33.16 -28.74 0.83
C THR A 581 -33.10 -27.57 -0.15
N GLU A 582 -33.92 -26.55 0.06
CA GLU A 582 -34.01 -25.40 -0.85
C GLU A 582 -32.73 -24.53 -0.78
N PRO A 583 -32.03 -24.29 -1.91
CA PRO A 583 -30.77 -23.53 -1.92
C PRO A 583 -30.96 -22.03 -1.65
N ARG A 584 -32.19 -21.51 -1.65
CA ARG A 584 -32.50 -20.08 -1.45
C ARG A 584 -32.95 -19.74 -0.03
N LEU A 585 -33.09 -20.75 0.83
CA LEU A 585 -33.56 -20.57 2.19
C LEU A 585 -32.38 -20.67 3.16
N SER A 586 -31.89 -19.49 3.59
CA SER A 586 -31.41 -19.19 4.95
C SER A 586 -29.91 -18.96 5.18
N LEU A 587 -29.69 -18.08 6.17
CA LEU A 587 -28.45 -17.74 6.89
C LEU A 587 -27.68 -18.94 7.52
N GLU A 588 -28.04 -20.18 7.19
CA GLU A 588 -27.49 -21.42 7.79
C GLU A 588 -26.77 -22.33 6.80
N MET A 589 -26.74 -21.97 5.51
CA MET A 589 -25.82 -22.58 4.57
C MET A 589 -24.50 -21.82 4.62
N THR A 590 -23.43 -22.48 5.06
CA THR A 590 -22.07 -21.95 4.92
C THR A 590 -21.60 -22.17 3.49
N VAL A 591 -20.97 -21.15 2.92
CA VAL A 591 -20.22 -21.27 1.67
C VAL A 591 -18.75 -21.28 2.06
N ALA A 592 -18.00 -22.27 1.59
CA ALA A 592 -16.56 -22.37 1.83
C ALA A 592 -15.80 -21.90 0.59
N GLU A 593 -14.80 -21.04 0.79
CA GLU A 593 -13.86 -20.63 -0.26
C GLU A 593 -12.66 -21.56 -0.29
N CYS A 594 -12.42 -22.19 -1.43
CA CYS A 594 -11.40 -23.22 -1.58
C CYS A 594 -10.10 -22.66 -2.20
N ASN A 595 -10.05 -21.35 -2.43
CA ASN A 595 -9.01 -20.65 -3.19
C ASN A 595 -7.76 -20.25 -2.36
N ARG A 596 -7.86 -20.31 -1.03
CA ARG A 596 -6.78 -19.95 -0.07
C ARG A 596 -6.24 -21.16 0.70
N GLY A 597 -6.65 -22.36 0.31
CA GLY A 597 -6.24 -23.64 0.89
C GLY A 597 -7.41 -24.43 1.46
N TRP A 598 -7.12 -25.29 2.43
CA TRP A 598 -8.16 -26.09 3.10
C TRP A 598 -9.18 -25.18 3.79
N ALA A 599 -10.46 -25.43 3.52
CA ALA A 599 -11.58 -24.70 4.07
C ALA A 599 -12.56 -25.66 4.76
N ASN A 600 -13.13 -25.22 5.89
CA ASN A 600 -14.16 -25.97 6.59
C ASN A 600 -15.55 -25.62 6.04
N LEU A 601 -16.24 -26.59 5.46
CA LEU A 601 -17.62 -26.48 5.00
C LEU A 601 -18.55 -27.20 5.97
N THR A 602 -19.55 -26.48 6.46
CA THR A 602 -20.33 -26.92 7.62
C THR A 602 -21.76 -26.39 7.55
N ALA A 603 -22.73 -27.17 8.01
CA ALA A 603 -24.13 -26.78 7.99
C ALA A 603 -24.93 -27.40 9.14
N ASN A 604 -25.94 -26.68 9.62
CA ASN A 604 -27.00 -27.25 10.45
C ASN A 604 -28.02 -27.96 9.55
N ALA A 605 -27.75 -29.23 9.24
CA ALA A 605 -28.54 -30.04 8.33
C ALA A 605 -30.01 -30.17 8.78
N ARG A 606 -30.25 -30.31 10.09
CA ARG A 606 -31.61 -30.42 10.64
C ARG A 606 -32.42 -29.15 10.38
N CYS A 607 -31.86 -27.99 10.71
CA CYS A 607 -32.57 -26.73 10.54
C CYS A 607 -32.82 -26.40 9.04
N LEU A 608 -31.87 -26.73 8.16
CA LEU A 608 -32.07 -26.62 6.71
C LEU A 608 -33.20 -27.52 6.19
N ALA A 609 -33.31 -28.74 6.72
CA ALA A 609 -34.42 -29.65 6.40
C ALA A 609 -35.77 -29.07 6.87
N GLU A 610 -35.85 -28.63 8.12
CA GLU A 610 -37.07 -28.03 8.71
C GLU A 610 -37.54 -26.79 7.94
N LYS A 611 -36.61 -25.88 7.60
CA LYS A 611 -36.92 -24.68 6.79
C LYS A 611 -37.33 -25.00 5.37
N SER A 612 -36.89 -26.15 4.87
CA SER A 612 -37.32 -26.70 3.59
C SER A 612 -38.64 -27.48 3.70
N ASP A 613 -39.38 -27.41 4.81
CA ASP A 613 -40.63 -28.15 5.04
C ASP A 613 -40.43 -29.67 4.84
N GLY A 614 -39.38 -30.23 5.44
CA GLY A 614 -39.08 -31.67 5.41
C GLY A 614 -38.22 -32.14 6.58
N GLU A 615 -37.99 -33.46 6.63
CA GLU A 615 -37.08 -34.10 7.58
C GLU A 615 -35.89 -34.72 6.82
N LEU A 616 -34.74 -34.89 7.46
CA LEU A 616 -33.58 -35.52 6.82
C LEU A 616 -33.92 -36.95 6.37
N ALA A 617 -33.59 -37.28 5.12
CA ALA A 617 -33.85 -38.61 4.56
C ALA A 617 -32.58 -39.46 4.57
N PHE A 618 -32.73 -40.71 5.01
CA PHE A 618 -31.67 -41.71 5.02
C PHE A 618 -32.03 -42.87 4.09
N VAL A 619 -31.15 -43.19 3.16
CA VAL A 619 -31.35 -44.28 2.19
C VAL A 619 -30.28 -45.32 2.44
N ASN A 620 -30.69 -46.54 2.83
CA ASN A 620 -29.77 -47.60 3.27
C ASN A 620 -28.85 -47.18 4.43
N ASP A 621 -29.40 -46.45 5.40
CA ASP A 621 -28.67 -45.90 6.55
C ASP A 621 -27.57 -44.88 6.18
N GLU A 622 -27.64 -44.29 4.99
CA GLU A 622 -26.74 -43.22 4.56
C GLU A 622 -27.49 -41.89 4.42
N LEU A 623 -26.89 -40.85 5.01
CA LEU A 623 -27.23 -39.46 4.73
C LEU A 623 -26.66 -39.09 3.36
N GLN A 624 -27.46 -38.45 2.52
CA GLN A 624 -27.03 -37.97 1.20
C GLN A 624 -26.88 -36.44 1.23
N VAL A 625 -25.67 -35.99 0.93
CA VAL A 625 -25.30 -34.57 0.86
C VAL A 625 -24.93 -34.24 -0.57
N LYS A 626 -25.70 -33.38 -1.24
CA LYS A 626 -25.32 -32.87 -2.54
C LYS A 626 -24.33 -31.73 -2.33
N LEU A 627 -23.10 -31.94 -2.77
CA LEU A 627 -22.05 -30.92 -2.80
C LEU A 627 -22.10 -30.23 -4.15
N THR A 628 -22.20 -28.91 -4.13
CA THR A 628 -22.10 -28.08 -5.33
C THR A 628 -20.87 -27.21 -5.26
N LEU A 629 -19.98 -27.37 -6.23
CA LEU A 629 -18.87 -26.46 -6.49
C LEU A 629 -19.28 -25.41 -7.52
N ALA A 630 -18.82 -24.18 -7.31
CA ALA A 630 -18.93 -23.07 -8.24
C ALA A 630 -17.57 -22.42 -8.39
N ARG A 631 -17.14 -22.12 -9.62
CA ARG A 631 -15.95 -21.31 -9.87
C ARG A 631 -16.36 -19.92 -10.32
N GLN A 632 -16.01 -18.90 -9.54
CA GLN A 632 -16.26 -17.52 -9.93
C GLN A 632 -15.31 -17.14 -11.06
N GLY A 633 -15.88 -16.58 -12.14
CA GLY A 633 -15.09 -16.05 -13.22
C GLY A 633 -14.36 -17.09 -14.07
N SER A 634 -14.74 -18.37 -14.08
CA SER A 634 -14.32 -19.34 -15.12
C SER A 634 -15.03 -20.68 -14.92
N SER A 635 -14.86 -21.62 -15.86
CA SER A 635 -15.25 -23.02 -15.67
C SER A 635 -14.13 -23.87 -15.06
N PHE A 636 -14.53 -25.03 -14.53
CA PHE A 636 -13.60 -26.09 -14.16
C PHE A 636 -12.98 -26.73 -15.41
N GLU A 637 -11.67 -26.97 -15.37
CA GLU A 637 -10.85 -27.49 -16.46
C GLU A 637 -10.53 -28.99 -16.25
N PRO A 638 -10.23 -29.75 -17.31
CA PRO A 638 -9.75 -31.13 -17.16
C PRO A 638 -8.46 -31.18 -16.34
N GLY A 639 -8.48 -31.95 -15.25
CA GLY A 639 -7.36 -32.04 -14.30
C GLY A 639 -7.57 -31.22 -13.02
N ASP A 640 -8.64 -30.43 -12.92
CA ASP A 640 -9.06 -29.84 -11.66
C ASP A 640 -9.56 -30.92 -10.70
N VAL A 641 -9.18 -30.79 -9.43
CA VAL A 641 -9.42 -31.80 -8.41
C VAL A 641 -10.03 -31.15 -7.18
N LEU A 642 -11.01 -31.84 -6.60
CA LEU A 642 -11.53 -31.59 -5.26
C LEU A 642 -10.97 -32.66 -4.32
N TYR A 643 -10.44 -32.23 -3.19
CA TYR A 643 -10.10 -33.10 -2.06
C TYR A 643 -11.12 -32.86 -0.93
N LEU A 644 -11.57 -33.95 -0.31
CA LEU A 644 -12.38 -33.93 0.90
C LEU A 644 -11.64 -34.67 2.02
N ASP A 645 -11.67 -34.11 3.23
CA ASP A 645 -11.08 -34.72 4.41
C ASP A 645 -11.91 -34.40 5.67
N ALA A 646 -11.68 -35.16 6.74
CA ALA A 646 -12.32 -35.02 8.05
C ALA A 646 -13.84 -34.77 7.93
N VAL A 647 -14.53 -35.65 7.21
CA VAL A 647 -15.98 -35.59 7.00
C VAL A 647 -16.67 -36.14 8.24
N GLY A 648 -17.57 -35.36 8.84
CA GLY A 648 -18.28 -35.79 10.04
C GLY A 648 -19.75 -35.36 10.13
N VAL A 649 -20.47 -36.05 11.02
CA VAL A 649 -21.87 -35.79 11.36
C VAL A 649 -21.99 -35.64 12.86
N GLY A 650 -22.53 -34.50 13.31
CA GLY A 650 -22.62 -34.11 14.71
C GLY A 650 -24.06 -34.03 15.23
N ARG A 651 -24.19 -34.03 16.55
CA ARG A 651 -25.47 -33.92 17.28
C ARG A 651 -25.73 -32.48 17.72
N GLU A 652 -26.90 -32.24 18.31
CA GLU A 652 -27.16 -30.97 18.99
C GLU A 652 -26.09 -30.74 20.08
N GLY A 653 -25.42 -29.58 20.05
CA GLY A 653 -24.32 -29.25 20.96
C GLY A 653 -22.92 -29.60 20.45
N SER A 654 -22.77 -30.26 19.29
CA SER A 654 -21.45 -30.54 18.69
C SER A 654 -20.74 -29.30 18.09
N ALA A 655 -21.45 -28.17 17.94
CA ALA A 655 -20.83 -26.94 17.43
C ALA A 655 -19.87 -26.33 18.47
N VAL A 656 -18.70 -25.91 18.00
CA VAL A 656 -17.62 -25.35 18.81
C VAL A 656 -17.28 -23.92 18.34
N PRO A 657 -16.85 -23.03 19.25
CA PRO A 657 -16.52 -21.64 18.92
C PRO A 657 -15.09 -21.48 18.38
N TYR A 658 -14.66 -22.34 17.44
CA TYR A 658 -13.33 -22.26 16.82
C TYR A 658 -13.40 -22.39 15.29
N GLN A 659 -12.57 -21.65 14.56
CA GLN A 659 -12.52 -21.67 13.10
C GLN A 659 -11.10 -21.48 12.56
N LEU A 660 -10.84 -22.05 11.39
CA LEU A 660 -9.65 -21.80 10.58
C LEU A 660 -9.84 -20.50 9.78
N GLN A 661 -8.81 -19.66 9.75
CA GLN A 661 -8.81 -18.43 8.96
C GLN A 661 -7.48 -18.28 8.20
N ASN A 662 -7.53 -17.52 7.10
CA ASN A 662 -6.40 -17.20 6.24
C ASN A 662 -6.19 -15.69 6.19
N GLY A 663 -4.94 -15.22 6.25
CA GLY A 663 -4.62 -13.82 6.05
C GLY A 663 -3.37 -13.38 6.80
N THR A 664 -2.79 -12.27 6.35
CA THR A 664 -1.79 -11.52 7.13
C THR A 664 -2.36 -11.04 8.47
N SER A 665 -3.69 -10.91 8.56
CA SER A 665 -4.46 -10.72 9.79
C SER A 665 -4.32 -11.83 10.83
N MET A 666 -3.87 -13.04 10.43
CA MET A 666 -3.58 -14.16 11.35
C MET A 666 -2.08 -14.21 11.72
N ALA A 667 -1.23 -13.71 10.82
CA ALA A 667 0.22 -13.60 11.06
C ALA A 667 0.57 -12.47 12.06
N ALA A 668 -0.11 -11.33 11.98
CA ALA A 668 0.07 -10.21 12.91
C ALA A 668 -0.16 -10.59 14.39
N PRO A 669 -1.24 -11.30 14.78
CA PRO A 669 -1.45 -11.73 16.17
C PRO A 669 -0.45 -12.81 16.61
N MET A 670 0.05 -13.68 15.72
CA MET A 670 1.16 -14.59 16.01
C MET A 670 2.41 -13.81 16.44
N ALA A 671 2.79 -12.78 15.66
CA ALA A 671 3.91 -11.91 15.98
C ALA A 671 3.65 -11.05 17.24
N THR A 672 2.40 -10.65 17.49
CA THR A 672 2.01 -9.92 18.71
C THR A 672 2.19 -10.79 19.96
N GLY A 673 1.71 -12.03 19.92
CA GLY A 673 1.94 -12.99 21.01
C GLY A 673 3.43 -13.26 21.22
N ALA A 674 4.20 -13.42 20.14
CA ALA A 674 5.65 -13.56 20.19
C ALA A 674 6.33 -12.34 20.85
N ALA A 675 5.86 -11.12 20.56
CA ALA A 675 6.34 -9.92 21.22
C ALA A 675 6.15 -9.96 22.73
N MET A 676 4.99 -10.46 23.22
CA MET A 676 4.73 -10.56 24.65
C MET A 676 5.67 -11.55 25.35
N VAL A 677 5.92 -12.70 24.74
CA VAL A 677 6.89 -13.69 25.23
C VAL A 677 8.30 -13.09 25.28
N LEU A 678 8.69 -12.35 24.25
CA LEU A 678 9.99 -11.67 24.18
C LEU A 678 10.13 -10.55 25.21
N ALA A 679 9.07 -9.80 25.48
CA ALA A 679 9.03 -8.76 26.51
C ALA A 679 9.25 -9.35 27.91
N GLU A 680 8.60 -10.47 28.24
CA GLU A 680 8.77 -11.16 29.53
C GLU A 680 10.19 -11.72 29.68
N ARG A 681 10.74 -12.36 28.65
CA ARG A 681 12.11 -12.89 28.66
C ARG A 681 13.17 -11.81 28.90
N THR A 682 12.91 -10.58 28.45
CA THR A 682 13.87 -9.47 28.51
C THR A 682 13.57 -8.45 29.61
N LYS A 683 12.51 -8.62 30.40
CA LYS A 683 12.05 -7.63 31.39
C LYS A 683 13.12 -7.15 32.38
N THR A 684 14.07 -8.02 32.73
CA THR A 684 15.13 -7.70 33.70
C THR A 684 16.22 -6.80 33.14
N ASN A 685 16.37 -6.77 31.80
CA ASN A 685 17.34 -5.97 31.07
C ASN A 685 16.67 -4.85 30.25
N ALA A 686 15.35 -4.70 30.36
CA ALA A 686 14.59 -3.72 29.60
C ALA A 686 15.04 -2.29 29.95
N PRO A 687 15.12 -1.38 28.95
CA PRO A 687 15.43 0.02 29.19
C PRO A 687 14.54 0.70 30.25
N SER A 688 15.05 1.76 30.87
CA SER A 688 14.29 2.50 31.88
C SER A 688 13.21 3.40 31.28
N SER A 689 13.47 3.97 30.09
CA SER A 689 12.51 4.80 29.37
C SER A 689 11.43 3.93 28.71
N PRO A 690 10.13 4.29 28.78
CA PRO A 690 9.09 3.58 28.07
C PRO A 690 9.33 3.54 26.55
N ALA A 691 9.65 4.68 25.93
CA ALA A 691 10.02 4.76 24.52
C ALA A 691 11.12 3.77 24.13
N ASP A 692 12.25 3.78 24.86
CA ASP A 692 13.36 2.87 24.59
C ASP A 692 12.96 1.40 24.77
N ARG A 693 12.06 1.09 25.72
CA ARG A 693 11.53 -0.28 25.88
C ARG A 693 10.71 -0.72 24.68
N ALA A 694 9.82 0.13 24.18
CA ALA A 694 9.01 -0.17 23.01
C ALA A 694 9.90 -0.37 21.77
N ALA A 695 10.82 0.56 21.52
CA ALA A 695 11.76 0.44 20.40
C ALA A 695 12.63 -0.83 20.51
N ALA A 696 13.12 -1.16 21.72
CA ALA A 696 13.87 -2.38 21.95
C ALA A 696 13.02 -3.65 21.74
N LEU A 697 11.74 -3.62 22.13
CA LEU A 697 10.82 -4.73 21.90
C LEU A 697 10.50 -4.92 20.40
N ALA A 698 10.21 -3.84 19.68
CA ALA A 698 9.99 -3.89 18.24
C ALA A 698 11.25 -4.42 17.52
N ALA A 699 12.44 -3.95 17.90
CA ALA A 699 13.69 -4.50 17.38
C ALA A 699 13.88 -5.97 17.74
N LEU A 700 13.51 -6.40 18.96
CA LEU A 700 13.63 -7.78 19.39
C LEU A 700 12.75 -8.73 18.57
N VAL A 701 11.52 -8.33 18.23
CA VAL A 701 10.64 -9.08 17.32
C VAL A 701 11.29 -9.22 15.94
N LYS A 702 11.82 -8.11 15.39
CA LYS A 702 12.52 -8.08 14.09
C LYS A 702 13.81 -8.91 14.06
N ALA A 703 14.45 -9.09 15.23
CA ALA A 703 15.70 -9.82 15.38
C ALA A 703 15.51 -11.31 15.66
N SER A 704 14.40 -11.67 16.31
CA SER A 704 14.05 -13.05 16.69
C SER A 704 13.41 -13.78 15.51
N VAL A 705 14.15 -13.86 14.41
CA VAL A 705 13.72 -14.54 13.19
C VAL A 705 14.71 -15.59 12.74
N ARG A 706 14.21 -16.68 12.16
CA ARG A 706 14.99 -17.66 11.40
C ARG A 706 15.09 -17.19 9.95
N PRO A 707 16.27 -16.77 9.46
CA PRO A 707 16.41 -16.32 8.08
C PRO A 707 16.26 -17.48 7.09
N MET A 708 15.56 -17.22 5.99
CA MET A 708 15.33 -18.22 4.93
C MET A 708 15.48 -17.57 3.56
N SER A 709 16.06 -18.30 2.60
CA SER A 709 16.23 -17.77 1.24
C SER A 709 14.90 -17.36 0.61
N ALA A 710 13.82 -18.08 0.92
CA ALA A 710 12.46 -17.78 0.47
C ALA A 710 11.96 -16.39 0.90
N PHE A 711 12.48 -15.82 1.99
CA PHE A 711 12.03 -14.54 2.54
C PHE A 711 13.07 -13.42 2.40
N SER A 712 14.27 -13.74 1.92
CA SER A 712 15.43 -12.85 1.98
C SER A 712 15.22 -11.47 1.35
N ASP A 713 14.39 -11.34 0.32
CA ASP A 713 14.04 -10.08 -0.33
C ASP A 713 12.56 -9.69 -0.20
N LEU A 714 11.84 -10.32 0.73
CA LEU A 714 10.41 -10.05 0.97
C LEU A 714 10.16 -9.20 2.21
N CYS A 715 11.14 -9.05 3.10
CA CYS A 715 11.08 -8.21 4.29
C CYS A 715 12.48 -7.79 4.78
N THR A 716 12.55 -6.78 5.65
CA THR A 716 13.83 -6.25 6.19
C THR A 716 14.64 -7.26 6.99
N SER A 717 14.00 -8.19 7.70
CA SER A 717 14.69 -9.25 8.45
C SER A 717 15.07 -10.47 7.61
N GLY A 718 14.43 -10.64 6.44
CA GLY A 718 14.60 -11.80 5.57
C GLY A 718 14.18 -13.13 6.21
N GLY A 719 13.35 -13.11 7.25
CA GLY A 719 13.10 -14.29 8.08
C GLY A 719 11.73 -14.38 8.72
N HIS A 720 11.47 -15.59 9.24
CA HIS A 720 10.26 -15.98 9.93
C HIS A 720 10.44 -15.90 11.45
N VAL A 721 9.43 -15.43 12.20
CA VAL A 721 9.49 -15.30 13.67
C VAL A 721 9.82 -16.64 14.34
N ASP A 722 10.85 -16.68 15.19
CA ASP A 722 11.33 -17.90 15.87
C ASP A 722 11.70 -17.58 17.34
N LEU A 723 10.87 -18.05 18.27
CA LEU A 723 11.05 -17.88 19.72
C LEU A 723 12.00 -18.91 20.34
N GLY A 724 12.55 -19.84 19.56
CA GLY A 724 13.58 -20.78 20.03
C GLY A 724 14.98 -20.17 20.02
N LEU A 725 15.15 -19.02 19.37
CA LEU A 725 16.44 -18.35 19.24
C LEU A 725 16.91 -17.71 20.54
N ILE A 726 18.22 -17.78 20.76
CA ILE A 726 18.92 -17.05 21.82
C ILE A 726 19.61 -15.79 21.25
N PRO A 727 19.99 -14.80 22.09
CA PRO A 727 20.56 -13.54 21.61
C PRO A 727 21.76 -13.68 20.65
N ASP A 728 22.61 -14.69 20.83
CA ASP A 728 23.76 -14.94 19.95
C ASP A 728 23.35 -15.41 18.53
N GLN A 729 22.09 -15.76 18.32
CA GLN A 729 21.52 -16.19 17.04
C GLN A 729 20.64 -15.14 16.38
N PHE A 730 20.41 -13.99 17.03
CA PHE A 730 19.55 -12.95 16.49
C PHE A 730 20.11 -12.31 15.24
N THR A 731 19.19 -11.90 14.38
CA THR A 731 19.46 -11.12 13.18
C THR A 731 19.67 -9.65 13.56
N PRO A 732 20.76 -9.01 13.09
CA PRO A 732 20.97 -7.57 13.26
C PRO A 732 19.74 -6.76 12.84
N VAL A 733 19.38 -5.72 13.58
CA VAL A 733 18.29 -4.81 13.19
C VAL A 733 18.87 -3.42 12.96
N VAL A 734 18.81 -2.95 11.72
CA VAL A 734 19.31 -1.63 11.32
C VAL A 734 18.17 -0.62 11.43
N SER A 735 18.30 0.35 12.33
CA SER A 735 17.20 1.28 12.66
C SER A 735 17.45 2.71 12.17
N SER A 736 18.70 3.12 12.01
CA SER A 736 19.05 4.47 11.54
C SER A 736 20.41 4.48 10.84
N ALA A 737 20.59 5.48 9.97
CA ALA A 737 21.87 5.78 9.36
C ALA A 737 22.02 7.29 9.16
N GLN A 738 23.19 7.82 9.53
CA GLN A 738 23.52 9.24 9.42
C GLN A 738 24.94 9.43 8.88
N VAL A 739 25.13 10.46 8.07
CA VAL A 739 26.43 10.76 7.45
C VAL A 739 27.14 11.82 8.29
N ASP A 740 28.35 11.49 8.78
CA ASP A 740 29.29 12.46 9.33
C ASP A 740 30.24 12.94 8.22
N SER A 741 29.91 14.09 7.65
CA SER A 741 30.70 14.74 6.60
C SER A 741 31.91 15.52 7.12
N SER A 742 32.12 15.59 8.44
CA SER A 742 33.27 16.29 9.03
C SER A 742 34.59 15.51 8.90
N THR A 743 34.52 14.23 8.53
CA THR A 743 35.67 13.35 8.33
C THR A 743 36.03 13.18 6.85
N SER A 744 37.25 12.73 6.57
CA SER A 744 37.71 12.44 5.20
C SER A 744 38.48 11.13 5.16
N PRO A 745 37.93 10.08 4.53
CA PRO A 745 36.58 10.01 3.94
C PRO A 745 35.44 10.17 4.98
N ALA A 746 34.25 10.51 4.51
CA ALA A 746 33.06 10.66 5.36
C ALA A 746 32.75 9.35 6.08
N HIS A 747 32.28 9.44 7.32
CA HIS A 747 31.83 8.26 8.06
C HIS A 747 30.31 8.12 7.97
N ILE A 748 29.83 6.89 8.06
CA ILE A 748 28.40 6.58 8.21
C ILE A 748 28.21 6.00 9.60
N ILE A 749 27.41 6.68 10.41
CA ILE A 749 27.01 6.27 11.75
C ILE A 749 25.72 5.48 11.61
N ILE A 750 25.77 4.20 11.97
CA ILE A 750 24.65 3.26 11.84
C ILE A 750 24.19 2.92 13.25
N GLY A 751 22.90 3.14 13.52
CA GLY A 751 22.25 2.78 14.77
C GLY A 751 21.32 1.60 14.57
N GLY A 752 21.23 0.74 15.59
CA GLY A 752 20.39 -0.45 15.53
C GLY A 752 20.47 -1.28 16.80
N SER A 753 20.26 -2.58 16.67
CA SER A 753 20.28 -3.53 17.79
C SER A 753 20.79 -4.90 17.31
N TYR A 754 21.33 -5.67 18.26
CA TYR A 754 21.81 -7.04 18.03
C TYR A 754 22.92 -7.13 16.99
N PHE A 755 23.77 -6.10 16.91
CA PHE A 755 25.01 -6.16 16.12
C PHE A 755 26.05 -7.07 16.80
N GLY A 756 25.90 -7.35 18.10
CA GLY A 756 26.89 -8.05 18.91
C GLY A 756 28.04 -7.14 19.33
N ASN A 757 28.84 -7.59 20.31
CA ASN A 757 29.96 -6.79 20.85
C ASN A 757 31.25 -6.89 20.03
N ASP A 758 31.37 -7.96 19.23
CA ASP A 758 32.51 -8.16 18.34
C ASP A 758 32.17 -7.68 16.93
N ALA A 759 33.09 -6.95 16.30
CA ALA A 759 32.88 -6.45 14.96
C ALA A 759 32.65 -7.58 13.94
N GLY A 760 31.53 -7.47 13.21
CA GLY A 760 31.24 -8.26 12.02
C GLY A 760 31.68 -7.53 10.74
N THR A 761 30.88 -7.64 9.69
CA THR A 761 31.09 -6.91 8.43
C THR A 761 29.90 -6.01 8.13
N VAL A 762 30.17 -4.88 7.49
CA VAL A 762 29.14 -3.98 6.99
C VAL A 762 29.32 -3.82 5.49
N THR A 763 28.22 -3.88 4.75
CA THR A 763 28.20 -3.39 3.37
C THR A 763 27.28 -2.19 3.26
N VAL A 764 27.70 -1.24 2.42
CA VAL A 764 26.89 -0.08 2.05
C VAL A 764 26.76 -0.13 0.54
N ALA A 765 25.52 -0.28 0.06
CA ALA A 765 25.22 -0.54 -1.35
C ALA A 765 26.03 -1.74 -1.91
N GLY A 766 26.09 -2.84 -1.14
CA GLY A 766 26.81 -4.07 -1.51
C GLY A 766 28.33 -3.97 -1.49
N LYS A 767 28.91 -2.79 -1.20
CA LYS A 767 30.37 -2.61 -1.08
C LYS A 767 30.79 -2.70 0.38
N ASN A 768 31.87 -3.42 0.65
CA ASN A 768 32.43 -3.53 2.00
C ASN A 768 32.83 -2.15 2.54
N ALA A 769 32.28 -1.80 3.71
CA ALA A 769 32.54 -0.56 4.42
C ALA A 769 33.44 -0.83 5.64
N PRO A 770 34.68 -0.30 5.66
CA PRO A 770 35.61 -0.52 6.77
C PRO A 770 35.02 -0.08 8.11
N VAL A 771 34.95 -0.99 9.08
CA VAL A 771 34.45 -0.70 10.43
C VAL A 771 35.49 0.12 11.21
N ILE A 772 35.06 1.27 11.72
CA ILE A 772 35.85 2.19 12.55
C ILE A 772 35.56 1.96 14.02
N SER A 773 34.27 1.87 14.36
CA SER A 773 33.81 1.55 15.70
C SER A 773 32.63 0.60 15.63
N TRP A 774 32.49 -0.25 16.63
CA TRP A 774 31.43 -1.24 16.73
C TRP A 774 30.99 -1.39 18.17
N SER A 775 29.69 -1.49 18.35
CA SER A 775 29.01 -1.89 19.57
C SER A 775 27.72 -2.60 19.17
N ASP A 776 27.04 -3.18 20.15
CA ASP A 776 25.80 -3.92 19.92
C ASP A 776 24.66 -3.07 19.32
N THR A 777 24.67 -1.75 19.55
CA THR A 777 23.60 -0.84 19.15
C THR A 777 24.03 0.29 18.22
N SER A 778 25.33 0.46 18.01
CA SER A 778 25.87 1.51 17.16
C SER A 778 27.20 1.10 16.57
N LEU A 779 27.39 1.39 15.29
CA LEU A 779 28.65 1.21 14.61
C LEU A 779 28.94 2.41 13.71
N THR A 780 30.21 2.64 13.44
CA THR A 780 30.67 3.66 12.51
C THR A 780 31.51 2.98 11.45
N VAL A 781 31.18 3.23 10.19
CA VAL A 781 31.97 2.74 9.05
C VAL A 781 32.54 3.89 8.27
N GLU A 782 33.71 3.64 7.70
CA GLU A 782 34.26 4.46 6.64
C GLU A 782 33.39 4.29 5.39
N ARG A 783 32.94 5.38 4.79
CA ARG A 783 32.26 5.32 3.50
C ARG A 783 33.20 4.65 2.47
N PRO A 784 32.77 3.58 1.77
CA PRO A 784 33.55 3.04 0.67
C PRO A 784 33.77 4.10 -0.42
N SER A 785 35.00 4.24 -0.91
CA SER A 785 35.39 5.33 -1.82
C SER A 785 34.65 5.36 -3.16
N THR A 786 33.95 4.27 -3.52
CA THR A 786 33.14 4.13 -4.75
C THR A 786 31.64 4.35 -4.53
N VAL A 787 31.16 4.37 -3.28
CA VAL A 787 29.72 4.51 -2.97
C VAL A 787 29.31 5.97 -3.09
N LYS A 788 28.19 6.25 -3.75
CA LYS A 788 27.67 7.60 -4.05
C LYS A 788 26.39 7.88 -3.24
N SER A 789 25.91 9.13 -3.20
CA SER A 789 24.62 9.47 -2.58
C SER A 789 23.48 8.66 -3.21
N GLY A 790 22.48 8.29 -2.41
CA GLY A 790 21.34 7.52 -2.90
C GLY A 790 20.56 6.85 -1.78
N VAL A 791 19.57 6.05 -2.18
CA VAL A 791 19.04 5.00 -1.30
C VAL A 791 20.07 3.88 -1.23
N LEU A 792 20.75 3.83 -0.09
CA LEU A 792 21.83 2.89 0.17
C LEU A 792 21.31 1.81 1.11
N MET A 793 21.26 0.57 0.60
CA MET A 793 21.08 -0.59 1.45
C MET A 793 22.29 -0.73 2.35
N ILE A 794 22.05 -0.65 3.64
CA ILE A 794 23.04 -0.94 4.67
C ILE A 794 22.76 -2.35 5.14
N GLU A 795 23.74 -3.22 4.96
CA GLU A 795 23.70 -4.60 5.42
C GLU A 795 24.73 -4.75 6.55
N VAL A 796 24.27 -5.23 7.69
CA VAL A 796 25.11 -5.53 8.84
C VAL A 796 25.10 -7.04 9.03
N THR A 797 26.25 -7.66 8.80
CA THR A 797 26.47 -9.08 9.12
C THR A 797 27.21 -9.17 10.44
N ALA A 798 26.53 -9.65 11.48
CA ALA A 798 27.16 -9.87 12.77
C ALA A 798 28.10 -11.09 12.74
N LYS A 799 28.93 -11.24 13.77
CA LYS A 799 29.93 -12.33 13.86
C LYS A 799 29.32 -13.73 13.91
N ASN A 800 28.04 -13.84 14.24
CA ASN A 800 27.24 -15.07 14.16
C ASN A 800 26.84 -15.44 12.71
N ASN A 801 27.25 -14.64 11.72
CA ASN A 801 26.88 -14.72 10.30
C ASN A 801 25.40 -14.45 10.00
N GLN A 802 24.67 -13.87 10.95
CA GLN A 802 23.34 -13.35 10.67
C GLN A 802 23.45 -11.96 10.06
N THR A 803 22.59 -11.70 9.08
CA THR A 803 22.57 -10.47 8.30
C THR A 803 21.23 -9.77 8.47
N GLY A 804 21.27 -8.51 8.88
CA GLY A 804 20.14 -7.59 8.80
C GLY A 804 20.38 -6.48 7.80
N LYS A 805 19.32 -5.99 7.15
CA LYS A 805 19.45 -4.93 6.14
C LYS A 805 18.33 -3.90 6.21
N ARG A 806 18.65 -2.67 5.82
CA ARG A 806 17.65 -1.61 5.60
C ARG A 806 18.18 -0.54 4.65
N GLY A 807 17.29 -0.01 3.81
CA GLY A 807 17.56 1.11 2.91
C GLY A 807 17.48 2.45 3.65
N PHE A 808 18.41 3.35 3.35
CA PHE A 808 18.38 4.73 3.82
C PHE A 808 18.74 5.67 2.69
N LEU A 809 17.98 6.76 2.54
CA LEU A 809 18.39 7.88 1.70
C LEU A 809 19.54 8.62 2.39
N LEU A 810 20.75 8.48 1.86
CA LEU A 810 21.97 9.09 2.40
C LEU A 810 22.62 10.05 1.40
N GLU A 811 22.88 11.27 1.86
CA GLU A 811 23.63 12.28 1.13
C GLU A 811 25.11 12.26 1.53
N LEU A 812 25.99 11.88 0.60
CA LEU A 812 27.41 11.68 0.83
C LEU A 812 28.26 12.77 0.12
N PRO A 813 29.32 13.31 0.75
CA PRO A 813 30.14 14.36 0.14
C PRO A 813 30.94 13.90 -1.09
N ASP A 814 30.93 14.59 -2.23
CA ASP A 814 31.67 14.13 -3.42
C ASP A 814 33.17 13.85 -3.17
N THR A 815 33.66 12.73 -3.71
CA THR A 815 35.10 12.38 -3.75
C THR A 815 35.56 12.19 -5.20
N PRO A 816 36.88 12.22 -5.51
CA PRO A 816 37.36 11.99 -6.88
C PRO A 816 36.93 10.65 -7.49
N GLU A 817 36.72 9.61 -6.67
CA GLU A 817 36.35 8.25 -7.11
C GLU A 817 34.84 7.96 -6.99
N ALA A 818 34.08 8.74 -6.22
CA ALA A 818 32.63 8.62 -6.06
C ALA A 818 31.94 9.98 -6.10
N ALA A 819 32.28 10.78 -7.11
CA ALA A 819 31.47 11.93 -7.47
C ALA A 819 30.09 11.39 -7.87
N ALA A 820 29.06 11.84 -7.16
CA ALA A 820 27.71 11.47 -7.47
C ALA A 820 27.34 12.07 -8.83
N THR A 821 26.64 11.32 -9.66
CA THR A 821 26.13 11.85 -10.92
C THR A 821 25.23 13.04 -10.59
N PRO A 822 25.41 14.21 -11.21
CA PRO A 822 24.56 15.37 -10.96
C PRO A 822 23.08 15.05 -11.19
N LEU A 823 22.22 15.57 -10.32
CA LEU A 823 20.78 15.53 -10.58
C LEU A 823 20.44 16.46 -11.75
N TYR A 824 19.32 16.19 -12.41
CA TYR A 824 18.70 17.10 -13.37
C TYR A 824 18.62 18.52 -12.80
N GLU A 825 18.99 19.52 -13.62
CA GLU A 825 19.18 20.90 -13.14
C GLU A 825 17.88 21.55 -12.64
N LYS A 826 16.74 21.12 -13.17
CA LYS A 826 15.44 21.72 -12.88
C LYS A 826 14.60 20.70 -12.12
N THR A 827 14.28 21.00 -10.87
CA THR A 827 13.13 20.42 -10.18
C THR A 827 11.92 21.27 -10.53
N ILE A 828 10.87 20.64 -11.05
CA ILE A 828 9.61 21.30 -11.37
C ILE A 828 8.65 20.90 -10.27
N PRO A 829 8.24 21.85 -9.40
CA PRO A 829 7.17 21.58 -8.46
C PRO A 829 5.95 21.09 -9.24
N LEU A 830 5.38 19.97 -8.81
CA LEU A 830 4.06 19.56 -9.29
C LEU A 830 3.04 20.62 -8.90
N PRO A 831 1.90 20.72 -9.61
CA PRO A 831 0.88 21.66 -9.20
C PRO A 831 0.52 21.34 -7.75
N SER A 832 0.32 22.38 -6.94
CA SER A 832 0.02 22.13 -5.54
C SER A 832 -1.30 21.38 -5.40
N VAL A 833 -1.47 20.74 -4.25
CA VAL A 833 -2.79 20.28 -3.82
C VAL A 833 -3.68 21.53 -3.90
N GLU A 834 -3.25 22.67 -3.35
CA GLU A 834 -3.89 23.98 -3.57
C GLU A 834 -3.93 24.47 -5.03
N GLU A 835 -3.61 23.73 -6.08
CA GLU A 835 -3.85 24.07 -7.49
C GLU A 835 -4.90 23.19 -8.16
N GLY A 836 -5.16 22.06 -7.52
CA GLY A 836 -6.13 21.10 -7.94
C GLY A 836 -5.61 19.70 -8.12
N PHE A 837 -4.37 19.50 -7.69
CA PHE A 837 -3.59 18.34 -8.01
C PHE A 837 -3.72 17.29 -6.93
N SER A 838 -3.67 16.02 -7.31
CA SER A 838 -3.79 14.94 -6.35
C SER A 838 -2.49 14.67 -5.59
N PRO A 839 -2.51 14.52 -4.25
CA PRO A 839 -1.34 14.05 -3.51
C PRO A 839 -1.14 12.54 -3.66
N TYR A 840 -2.09 11.82 -4.26
CA TYR A 840 -2.03 10.37 -4.54
C TYR A 840 -1.66 10.09 -5.99
N VAL A 841 -0.89 10.97 -6.62
CA VAL A 841 -0.38 10.72 -7.97
C VAL A 841 0.84 9.82 -7.88
N LEU A 842 0.75 8.60 -8.41
CA LEU A 842 1.90 7.70 -8.47
C LEU A 842 2.71 7.86 -9.77
N GLY A 843 2.19 8.55 -10.78
CA GLY A 843 2.85 8.67 -12.09
C GLY A 843 2.01 9.48 -13.08
N GLY A 844 2.15 9.21 -14.38
CA GLY A 844 1.31 9.86 -15.39
C GLY A 844 1.83 9.71 -16.81
N VAL A 845 1.31 10.53 -17.73
CA VAL A 845 1.72 10.58 -19.13
C VAL A 845 2.12 12.00 -19.51
N LEU A 846 3.30 12.17 -20.08
CA LEU A 846 3.82 13.47 -20.52
C LEU A 846 3.83 13.63 -22.04
N ALA A 847 3.46 14.81 -22.54
CA ALA A 847 3.63 15.18 -23.95
C ALA A 847 3.90 16.68 -24.12
N GLY A 848 4.74 17.05 -25.09
CA GLY A 848 4.97 18.44 -25.45
C GLY A 848 4.13 18.90 -26.64
N LEU A 849 3.56 20.10 -26.57
CA LEU A 849 2.79 20.70 -27.67
C LEU A 849 2.72 22.23 -27.55
N GLY A 850 2.87 22.97 -28.66
CA GLY A 850 2.64 24.41 -28.70
C GLY A 850 3.50 25.26 -27.75
N GLY A 851 4.71 24.81 -27.43
CA GLY A 851 5.63 25.45 -26.49
C GLY A 851 5.32 25.16 -25.01
N SER A 852 4.55 24.13 -24.71
CA SER A 852 4.23 23.73 -23.33
C SER A 852 4.33 22.24 -23.13
N LEU A 853 4.59 21.84 -21.89
CA LEU A 853 4.52 20.45 -21.46
C LEU A 853 3.10 20.17 -20.96
N TYR A 854 2.56 19.01 -21.29
CA TYR A 854 1.29 18.51 -20.79
C TYR A 854 1.52 17.25 -19.98
N MET A 855 0.76 17.11 -18.90
CA MET A 855 0.80 15.99 -17.98
C MET A 855 -0.62 15.50 -17.74
N LEU A 856 -0.84 14.21 -17.95
CA LEU A 856 -2.04 13.50 -17.51
C LEU A 856 -1.62 12.60 -16.33
N PRO A 857 -1.79 13.04 -15.07
CA PRO A 857 -1.36 12.29 -13.90
C PRO A 857 -2.19 11.01 -13.72
N MET A 858 -1.54 9.97 -13.19
CA MET A 858 -2.18 8.74 -12.73
C MET A 858 -2.50 8.90 -11.25
N ASP A 859 -3.76 9.20 -10.98
CA ASP A 859 -4.29 9.49 -9.64
C ASP A 859 -4.87 8.22 -9.02
N VAL A 860 -4.19 7.63 -8.03
CA VAL A 860 -4.64 6.37 -7.38
C VAL A 860 -5.52 6.61 -6.17
N SER A 861 -6.04 7.82 -6.02
CA SER A 861 -7.05 8.15 -5.01
C SER A 861 -8.31 7.27 -5.13
N HIS A 862 -8.56 6.65 -6.27
CA HIS A 862 -9.73 5.79 -6.51
C HIS A 862 -9.30 4.36 -6.82
N SER A 863 -10.20 3.39 -6.58
CA SER A 863 -10.02 2.01 -7.05
C SER A 863 -10.21 1.85 -8.57
N THR A 864 -10.84 2.83 -9.24
CA THR A 864 -11.02 2.92 -10.71
C THR A 864 -11.02 4.38 -11.17
N GLY A 865 -10.68 4.64 -12.44
CA GLY A 865 -10.73 5.96 -13.06
C GLY A 865 -9.51 6.83 -12.76
N TYR A 866 -8.31 6.25 -12.84
CA TYR A 866 -7.05 6.93 -12.47
C TYR A 866 -6.73 8.19 -13.29
N PHE A 867 -7.27 8.32 -14.51
CA PHE A 867 -6.97 9.44 -15.40
C PHE A 867 -8.20 10.31 -15.63
N LYS A 868 -8.16 11.56 -15.13
CA LYS A 868 -9.30 12.49 -15.15
C LYS A 868 -8.97 13.90 -15.63
N GLN A 869 -7.76 14.38 -15.35
CA GLN A 869 -7.42 15.80 -15.49
C GLN A 869 -6.14 16.02 -16.27
N LEU A 870 -6.19 16.85 -17.32
CA LEU A 870 -5.00 17.24 -18.06
C LEU A 870 -4.42 18.54 -17.49
N TRP A 871 -3.11 18.58 -17.32
CA TRP A 871 -2.35 19.72 -16.82
C TRP A 871 -1.38 20.23 -17.87
N ARG A 872 -1.25 21.55 -17.97
CA ARG A 872 -0.28 22.20 -18.85
C ARG A 872 0.73 22.99 -18.02
N TYR A 873 1.99 22.66 -18.17
CA TYR A 873 3.11 23.43 -17.66
C TYR A 873 3.63 24.39 -18.72
N ASP A 874 3.60 25.68 -18.41
CA ASP A 874 4.35 26.70 -19.13
C ASP A 874 5.82 26.63 -18.65
N PRO A 875 6.80 26.40 -19.55
CA PRO A 875 8.21 26.33 -19.18
C PRO A 875 8.75 27.57 -18.43
N SER A 876 8.04 28.71 -18.49
CA SER A 876 8.31 29.90 -17.68
C SER A 876 8.02 29.74 -16.19
N GLY A 877 7.35 28.66 -15.77
CA GLY A 877 7.29 28.21 -14.37
C GLY A 877 5.89 28.01 -13.79
N SER A 878 4.81 27.96 -14.58
CA SER A 878 3.45 27.88 -14.06
C SER A 878 2.67 26.70 -14.61
N TRP A 879 1.89 26.03 -13.76
CA TRP A 879 0.91 25.04 -14.17
C TRP A 879 -0.44 25.69 -14.49
N THR A 880 -1.21 25.05 -15.36
CA THR A 880 -2.57 25.45 -15.71
C THR A 880 -3.38 24.19 -15.96
N ARG A 881 -4.46 23.99 -15.22
CA ARG A 881 -5.41 22.91 -15.47
C ARG A 881 -6.12 23.14 -16.82
N CYS A 882 -6.10 22.12 -17.68
CA CYS A 882 -6.81 22.12 -18.95
C CYS A 882 -8.26 21.66 -18.75
N ALA A 883 -9.04 21.59 -19.84
CA ALA A 883 -10.37 20.98 -19.79
C ALA A 883 -10.29 19.55 -19.27
N ASP A 884 -11.20 19.21 -18.35
CA ASP A 884 -11.34 17.85 -17.83
C ASP A 884 -11.65 16.88 -18.97
N LEU A 885 -11.19 15.64 -18.81
CA LEU A 885 -11.53 14.58 -19.75
C LEU A 885 -13.07 14.40 -19.75
N PRO A 886 -13.68 14.04 -20.89
CA PRO A 886 -15.13 13.81 -20.97
C PRO A 886 -15.63 12.74 -19.99
N GLU A 887 -14.75 11.82 -19.60
CA GLU A 887 -14.98 10.80 -18.58
C GLU A 887 -13.66 10.38 -17.93
N ALA A 888 -13.76 9.77 -16.75
CA ALA A 888 -12.64 9.10 -16.09
C ALA A 888 -12.27 7.80 -16.79
N LEU A 889 -10.97 7.52 -16.89
CA LEU A 889 -10.40 6.37 -17.60
C LEU A 889 -9.58 5.52 -16.63
N ASP A 890 -9.68 4.19 -16.75
CA ASP A 890 -9.16 3.22 -15.79
C ASP A 890 -7.73 2.80 -16.11
N THR A 891 -7.35 2.68 -17.38
CA THR A 891 -6.06 2.08 -17.74
C THR A 891 -5.44 2.63 -19.05
N ALA A 892 -4.15 2.30 -19.21
CA ALA A 892 -3.30 2.41 -20.40
C ALA A 892 -3.40 3.71 -21.21
N ALA A 893 -3.44 4.85 -20.50
CA ALA A 893 -3.33 6.15 -21.13
C ALA A 893 -1.97 6.29 -21.86
N SER A 894 -1.98 6.51 -23.17
CA SER A 894 -0.81 6.96 -23.95
C SER A 894 -1.18 8.20 -24.74
N MET A 895 -0.24 9.16 -24.82
CA MET A 895 -0.50 10.47 -25.40
C MET A 895 0.53 10.82 -26.47
N THR A 896 0.05 11.23 -27.63
CA THR A 896 0.90 11.71 -28.74
C THR A 896 0.35 13.02 -29.31
N THR A 897 1.05 13.61 -30.27
CA THR A 897 0.65 14.85 -30.93
C THR A 897 0.30 14.60 -32.39
N HIS A 898 -0.77 15.23 -32.89
CA HIS A 898 -1.12 15.18 -34.32
C HIS A 898 -1.92 16.42 -34.71
N ASN A 899 -1.53 17.09 -35.81
CA ASN A 899 -2.21 18.29 -36.35
C ASN A 899 -2.54 19.39 -35.32
N GLY A 900 -1.61 19.68 -34.41
CA GLY A 900 -1.73 20.74 -33.40
C GLY A 900 -2.55 20.35 -32.17
N LYS A 901 -2.94 19.09 -32.05
CA LYS A 901 -3.72 18.53 -30.93
C LYS A 901 -2.94 17.43 -30.22
N LEU A 902 -3.28 17.19 -28.95
CA LEU A 902 -2.88 15.96 -28.24
C LEU A 902 -3.89 14.87 -28.60
N TYR A 903 -3.44 13.65 -28.83
CA TYR A 903 -4.26 12.46 -29.01
C TYR A 903 -3.98 11.52 -27.85
N LEU A 904 -5.02 11.15 -27.14
CA LEU A 904 -5.00 10.26 -26.00
C LEU A 904 -5.71 8.97 -26.39
N TYR A 905 -5.00 7.86 -26.26
CA TYR A 905 -5.58 6.52 -26.16
C TYR A 905 -5.67 6.18 -24.69
N ALA A 906 -6.77 5.60 -24.24
CA ALA A 906 -6.91 5.00 -22.93
C ALA A 906 -8.03 3.96 -22.94
N GLU A 907 -8.21 3.29 -21.82
CA GLU A 907 -9.20 2.24 -21.64
C GLU A 907 -10.02 2.43 -20.37
N LYS A 908 -11.18 1.79 -20.34
CA LYS A 908 -12.12 1.80 -19.22
C LYS A 908 -12.80 0.45 -19.10
N GLY A 909 -13.03 0.01 -17.86
CA GLY A 909 -13.48 -1.34 -17.54
C GLY A 909 -12.31 -2.33 -17.44
N ALA A 910 -12.62 -3.54 -17.01
CA ALA A 910 -11.68 -4.65 -16.91
C ALA A 910 -12.15 -5.81 -17.80
N ASP A 911 -11.19 -6.61 -18.28
CA ASP A 911 -11.44 -7.89 -18.94
C ASP A 911 -12.46 -7.79 -20.09
N ALA A 912 -13.55 -8.56 -20.04
CA ALA A 912 -14.56 -8.58 -21.09
C ALA A 912 -15.33 -7.26 -21.26
N ASP A 913 -15.39 -6.43 -20.21
CA ASP A 913 -16.05 -5.13 -20.23
C ASP A 913 -15.08 -3.99 -20.57
N ALA A 914 -13.80 -4.31 -20.82
CA ALA A 914 -12.80 -3.33 -21.22
C ALA A 914 -13.17 -2.71 -22.58
N SER A 915 -13.09 -1.38 -22.63
CA SER A 915 -13.44 -0.58 -23.79
C SER A 915 -12.40 0.48 -24.07
N VAL A 916 -12.11 0.70 -25.35
CA VAL A 916 -11.13 1.70 -25.79
C VAL A 916 -11.78 3.07 -25.95
N HIS A 917 -11.09 4.08 -25.44
CA HIS A 917 -11.43 5.48 -25.58
C HIS A 917 -10.29 6.21 -26.30
N LEU A 918 -10.61 6.80 -27.46
CA LEU A 918 -9.67 7.62 -28.21
C LEU A 918 -10.22 9.04 -28.33
N MET A 919 -9.43 10.02 -27.88
CA MET A 919 -9.84 11.42 -27.84
C MET A 919 -8.70 12.36 -28.19
N SER A 920 -9.00 13.53 -28.74
CA SER A 920 -8.02 14.58 -28.97
C SER A 920 -8.34 15.85 -28.20
N TYR A 921 -7.31 16.49 -27.65
CA TYR A 921 -7.40 17.76 -26.97
C TYR A 921 -6.82 18.87 -27.84
N ASP A 922 -7.62 19.91 -28.09
CA ASP A 922 -7.21 21.10 -28.82
C ASP A 922 -6.83 22.23 -27.84
N PRO A 923 -5.54 22.60 -27.75
CA PRO A 923 -5.09 23.64 -26.82
C PRO A 923 -5.55 25.05 -27.19
N HIS A 924 -6.01 25.29 -28.42
CA HIS A 924 -6.47 26.62 -28.85
C HIS A 924 -7.87 26.94 -28.35
N VAL A 925 -8.73 25.93 -28.22
CA VAL A 925 -10.10 26.07 -27.73
C VAL A 925 -10.30 25.45 -26.35
N ASN A 926 -9.27 24.78 -25.80
CA ASN A 926 -9.30 24.11 -24.50
C ASN A 926 -10.48 23.13 -24.40
N SER A 927 -10.54 22.16 -25.33
CA SER A 927 -11.64 21.19 -25.37
C SER A 927 -11.19 19.84 -25.93
N TRP A 928 -11.86 18.77 -25.46
CA TRP A 928 -11.72 17.41 -25.95
C TRP A 928 -12.71 17.08 -27.07
N GLU A 929 -12.28 16.21 -28.00
CA GLU A 929 -13.08 15.64 -29.08
C GLU A 929 -12.88 14.12 -29.08
N SER A 930 -13.97 13.35 -28.98
CA SER A 930 -13.90 11.88 -29.07
C SER A 930 -13.81 11.43 -30.52
N HIS A 931 -13.02 10.39 -30.77
CA HIS A 931 -12.86 9.79 -32.09
C HIS A 931 -13.47 8.37 -32.15
N PRO A 932 -13.81 7.86 -33.34
CA PRO A 932 -14.37 6.51 -33.45
C PRO A 932 -13.34 5.44 -33.07
N THR A 933 -13.73 4.50 -32.21
CA THR A 933 -12.84 3.44 -31.68
C THR A 933 -13.15 2.04 -32.24
N ALA A 934 -13.98 1.97 -33.28
CA ALA A 934 -14.34 0.70 -33.91
C ALA A 934 -13.09 0.00 -34.46
N ASN A 935 -12.80 -1.21 -33.96
CA ASN A 935 -11.64 -2.03 -34.31
C ASN A 935 -10.28 -1.47 -33.85
N VAL A 936 -10.27 -0.54 -32.88
CA VAL A 936 -9.05 -0.15 -32.19
C VAL A 936 -8.71 -1.28 -31.18
N PRO A 937 -7.47 -1.82 -31.17
CA PRO A 937 -7.08 -2.88 -30.25
C PRO A 937 -7.04 -2.38 -28.81
N LEU A 938 -7.40 -3.25 -27.86
CA LEU A 938 -7.17 -3.07 -26.42
C LEU A 938 -5.70 -3.29 -26.09
N HIS A 939 -5.21 -2.71 -25.01
CA HIS A 939 -3.82 -2.74 -24.56
C HIS A 939 -2.82 -2.27 -25.63
N ALA A 940 -3.17 -1.21 -26.36
CA ALA A 940 -2.31 -0.63 -27.39
C ALA A 940 -1.71 0.70 -26.95
N THR A 941 -0.64 1.13 -27.63
CA THR A 941 -0.01 2.44 -27.42
C THR A 941 -0.15 3.28 -28.69
N ILE A 942 -0.61 4.53 -28.56
CA ILE A 942 -0.76 5.45 -29.70
C ILE A 942 0.53 6.24 -29.97
N ALA A 943 0.91 6.35 -31.24
CA ALA A 943 2.08 7.09 -31.68
C ALA A 943 1.82 7.88 -32.97
N ASN A 944 2.50 9.00 -33.17
CA ASN A 944 2.56 9.69 -34.47
C ASN A 944 3.91 9.42 -35.14
N CYS A 945 3.90 8.66 -36.24
CA CYS A 945 5.08 8.42 -37.05
C CYS A 945 4.92 9.05 -38.44
N ALA A 946 5.74 10.06 -38.73
CA ALA A 946 5.74 10.79 -40.00
C ALA A 946 4.35 11.33 -40.42
N GLY A 947 3.55 11.80 -39.46
CA GLY A 947 2.21 12.35 -39.72
C GLY A 947 1.11 11.30 -39.84
N GLU A 948 1.40 10.03 -39.57
CA GLU A 948 0.42 8.95 -39.50
C GLU A 948 0.23 8.55 -38.03
N LEU A 949 -1.02 8.49 -37.55
CA LEU A 949 -1.33 7.94 -36.24
C LEU A 949 -1.29 6.41 -36.31
N LEU A 950 -0.58 5.80 -35.38
CA LEU A 950 -0.40 4.36 -35.29
C LEU A 950 -0.85 3.86 -33.92
N LEU A 951 -1.39 2.65 -33.91
CA LEU A 951 -1.74 1.85 -32.75
C LEU A 951 -0.80 0.66 -32.73
N ILE A 952 -0.01 0.53 -31.67
CA ILE A 952 1.12 -0.39 -31.60
C ILE A 952 0.96 -1.31 -30.39
N GLY A 953 1.21 -2.60 -30.59
CA GLY A 953 0.93 -3.65 -29.62
C GLY A 953 -0.54 -4.06 -29.66
N GLY A 954 -1.00 -4.63 -28.56
CA GLY A 954 -2.39 -4.98 -28.34
C GLY A 954 -2.55 -6.37 -27.75
N ALA A 955 -3.60 -6.52 -26.95
CA ALA A 955 -4.06 -7.80 -26.47
C ALA A 955 -5.48 -8.04 -26.93
N THR A 956 -5.77 -9.31 -27.15
CA THR A 956 -7.13 -9.77 -27.36
C THR A 956 -7.56 -10.48 -26.09
N PHE A 957 -8.69 -10.06 -25.54
CA PHE A 957 -9.34 -10.85 -24.52
C PHE A 957 -9.85 -12.13 -25.17
N VAL A 958 -9.39 -13.28 -24.71
CA VAL A 958 -9.88 -14.59 -25.14
C VAL A 958 -10.97 -14.99 -24.16
N PRO A 959 -12.25 -14.66 -24.43
CA PRO A 959 -13.32 -15.06 -23.56
C PRO A 959 -13.37 -16.58 -23.51
N ASN A 960 -13.36 -17.13 -22.31
CA ASN A 960 -13.83 -18.49 -22.09
C ASN A 960 -15.36 -18.51 -22.28
N ALA A 961 -15.98 -19.70 -22.22
CA ALA A 961 -17.42 -19.86 -22.45
C ALA A 961 -18.30 -19.06 -21.45
N GLN A 962 -17.71 -18.55 -20.37
CA GLN A 962 -18.36 -17.76 -19.31
C GLN A 962 -18.12 -16.24 -19.42
N GLY A 963 -17.33 -15.78 -20.40
CA GLY A 963 -17.06 -14.35 -20.61
C GLY A 963 -15.99 -13.74 -19.69
N THR A 964 -15.26 -14.55 -18.93
CA THR A 964 -14.26 -14.15 -17.93
C THR A 964 -12.86 -14.63 -18.33
N GLY A 965 -12.62 -14.61 -19.63
CA GLY A 965 -11.38 -15.04 -20.28
C GLY A 965 -10.06 -14.49 -19.75
N HIS A 966 -9.01 -14.72 -20.49
CA HIS A 966 -7.69 -14.16 -20.20
C HIS A 966 -7.21 -13.32 -21.38
N TRP A 967 -6.31 -12.39 -21.10
CA TRP A 967 -5.65 -11.63 -22.14
C TRP A 967 -4.60 -12.50 -22.81
N VAL A 968 -4.52 -12.46 -24.13
CA VAL A 968 -3.38 -12.96 -24.90
C VAL A 968 -2.87 -11.84 -25.79
N ASN A 969 -1.57 -11.80 -26.05
CA ASN A 969 -1.05 -10.84 -27.04
C ASN A 969 -1.71 -11.09 -28.40
N SER A 970 -2.01 -10.02 -29.13
CA SER A 970 -2.56 -10.13 -30.48
C SER A 970 -1.53 -10.77 -31.42
N ASP A 971 -1.89 -11.92 -31.98
CA ASP A 971 -1.02 -12.85 -32.71
C ASP A 971 -0.65 -12.39 -34.13
N ARG A 972 -1.30 -11.35 -34.69
CA ARG A 972 -1.00 -10.78 -36.02
C ARG A 972 -1.35 -9.28 -36.15
N ASN A 973 -0.54 -8.54 -36.91
CA ASN A 973 -0.78 -7.15 -37.31
C ASN A 973 -0.90 -6.11 -36.17
N ASN A 974 -0.10 -6.30 -35.11
CA ASN A 974 0.06 -5.40 -33.95
C ASN A 974 0.73 -4.04 -34.25
N ILE A 975 0.74 -3.62 -35.51
CA ILE A 975 0.99 -2.24 -35.94
C ILE A 975 -0.10 -1.86 -36.93
N SER A 976 -1.00 -0.97 -36.51
CA SER A 976 -2.12 -0.51 -37.32
C SER A 976 -2.12 1.00 -37.47
N SER A 977 -2.41 1.51 -38.66
CA SER A 977 -2.67 2.93 -38.86
C SER A 977 -4.10 3.27 -38.49
N TYR A 978 -4.28 4.49 -37.98
CA TYR A 978 -5.56 5.00 -37.54
C TYR A 978 -5.87 6.33 -38.24
N ASN A 979 -7.05 6.40 -38.87
CA ASN A 979 -7.56 7.64 -39.44
C ASN A 979 -8.54 8.32 -38.47
N PRO A 980 -8.19 9.48 -37.88
CA PRO A 980 -9.02 10.14 -36.88
C PRO A 980 -10.30 10.78 -37.44
N GLU A 981 -10.41 10.97 -38.75
CA GLU A 981 -11.62 11.53 -39.39
C GLU A 981 -12.65 10.44 -39.70
N THR A 982 -12.20 9.25 -40.11
CA THR A 982 -13.08 8.16 -40.56
C THR A 982 -13.24 7.04 -39.53
N GLY A 983 -12.31 6.93 -38.56
CA GLY A 983 -12.22 5.79 -37.65
C GLY A 983 -11.63 4.53 -38.27
N GLU A 984 -11.07 4.62 -39.49
CA GLU A 984 -10.53 3.46 -40.19
C GLU A 984 -9.22 3.00 -39.53
N VAL A 985 -9.18 1.71 -39.16
CA VAL A 985 -7.99 1.01 -38.65
C VAL A 985 -7.49 0.06 -39.72
N ALA A 986 -6.23 0.17 -40.13
CA ALA A 986 -5.63 -0.69 -41.14
C ALA A 986 -4.31 -1.28 -40.65
N ALA A 987 -4.18 -2.60 -40.73
CA ALA A 987 -2.92 -3.31 -40.47
C ALA A 987 -1.83 -2.86 -41.45
N VAL A 988 -0.69 -2.38 -40.92
CA VAL A 988 0.43 -1.84 -41.72
C VAL A 988 1.80 -2.47 -41.39
N GLY A 989 1.88 -3.28 -40.34
CA GLY A 989 3.11 -3.96 -39.94
C GLY A 989 2.90 -5.00 -38.84
N THR A 990 3.99 -5.63 -38.41
CA THR A 990 4.01 -6.59 -37.29
C THR A 990 5.32 -6.44 -36.53
N LEU A 991 5.23 -6.50 -35.20
CA LEU A 991 6.34 -6.47 -34.26
C LEU A 991 7.14 -7.78 -34.31
N LEU A 992 8.41 -7.72 -33.93
CA LEU A 992 9.25 -8.92 -33.77
C LEU A 992 8.94 -9.66 -32.47
N PHE A 993 8.53 -8.93 -31.44
CA PHE A 993 8.22 -9.47 -30.13
C PHE A 993 6.77 -9.17 -29.76
N ASP A 994 6.11 -10.15 -29.15
CA ASP A 994 4.75 -9.96 -28.65
C ASP A 994 4.78 -9.08 -27.40
N VAL A 995 4.02 -7.99 -27.44
CA VAL A 995 3.93 -7.01 -26.36
C VAL A 995 2.57 -6.32 -26.37
N SER A 996 2.03 -6.15 -25.17
CA SER A 996 0.83 -5.41 -24.84
C SER A 996 1.22 -4.15 -24.05
N THR A 997 0.61 -3.01 -24.39
CA THR A 997 0.95 -1.68 -23.85
C THR A 997 2.46 -1.37 -23.91
N PRO A 998 3.09 -1.43 -25.09
CA PRO A 998 4.52 -1.20 -25.20
C PRO A 998 4.91 0.24 -24.82
N THR A 999 6.09 0.37 -24.21
CA THR A 999 6.81 1.64 -24.11
C THR A 999 7.47 1.95 -25.44
N LEU A 1000 7.23 3.12 -26.02
CA LEU A 1000 7.79 3.45 -27.33
C LEU A 1000 8.11 4.92 -27.51
N THR A 1001 8.96 5.21 -28.49
CA THR A 1001 9.20 6.57 -28.97
C THR A 1001 9.49 6.62 -30.46
N VAL A 1002 9.26 7.77 -31.09
CA VAL A 1002 9.46 7.98 -32.53
C VAL A 1002 10.63 8.92 -32.77
N HIS A 1003 11.61 8.45 -33.55
CA HIS A 1003 12.76 9.24 -34.02
C HIS A 1003 12.75 9.30 -35.55
N GLY A 1004 12.33 10.45 -36.07
CA GLY A 1004 12.19 10.63 -37.53
C GLY A 1004 11.07 9.75 -38.12
N SER A 1005 11.46 8.72 -38.87
CA SER A 1005 10.56 7.71 -39.47
C SER A 1005 10.66 6.33 -38.82
N ASP A 1006 11.44 6.23 -37.75
CA ASP A 1006 11.70 5.00 -37.01
C ASP A 1006 10.98 5.05 -35.66
N ILE A 1007 10.47 3.91 -35.23
CA ILE A 1007 9.76 3.72 -33.96
C ILE A 1007 10.57 2.75 -33.13
N TYR A 1008 10.97 3.15 -31.93
CA TYR A 1008 11.72 2.32 -31.01
C TYR A 1008 10.77 1.84 -29.93
N ILE A 1009 10.72 0.53 -29.71
CA ILE A 1009 9.72 -0.15 -28.88
C ILE A 1009 10.47 -1.03 -27.89
N ALA A 1010 10.31 -0.75 -26.61
CA ALA A 1010 10.93 -1.49 -25.51
C ALA A 1010 9.86 -1.94 -24.52
N GLN A 1011 10.27 -2.83 -23.61
CA GLN A 1011 9.68 -3.11 -22.30
C GLN A 1011 8.20 -2.68 -22.12
N GLY A 1012 7.35 -3.69 -22.00
CA GLY A 1012 5.94 -3.58 -21.63
C GLY A 1012 5.49 -4.92 -21.04
N TYR A 1013 4.19 -5.06 -20.78
CA TYR A 1013 3.63 -6.35 -20.40
C TYR A 1013 3.43 -7.23 -21.63
N SER A 1014 3.51 -8.53 -21.45
CA SER A 1014 3.16 -9.46 -22.50
C SER A 1014 2.35 -10.59 -21.88
N PHE A 1015 1.31 -11.03 -22.56
CA PHE A 1015 0.51 -12.16 -22.12
C PHE A 1015 0.88 -13.40 -22.92
N ASN A 1016 1.24 -14.50 -22.24
CA ASN A 1016 1.44 -15.78 -22.94
C ASN A 1016 0.10 -16.40 -23.36
N GLU A 1017 0.15 -17.59 -23.97
CA GLU A 1017 -1.05 -18.32 -24.41
C GLU A 1017 -1.97 -18.71 -23.24
N GLU A 1018 -1.46 -18.73 -22.01
CA GLU A 1018 -2.19 -19.04 -20.77
C GLU A 1018 -2.65 -17.79 -19.99
N GLY A 1019 -2.38 -16.58 -20.49
CA GLY A 1019 -2.72 -15.32 -19.83
C GLY A 1019 -1.79 -14.88 -18.69
N ALA A 1020 -0.70 -15.61 -18.45
CA ALA A 1020 0.33 -15.19 -17.51
C ALA A 1020 1.06 -13.94 -18.04
N ILE A 1021 1.23 -12.96 -17.17
CA ILE A 1021 1.99 -11.75 -17.45
C ILE A 1021 3.48 -12.08 -17.44
N LEU A 1022 4.13 -11.95 -18.59
CA LEU A 1022 5.56 -12.07 -18.75
C LEU A 1022 6.20 -10.68 -18.88
N SER A 1023 7.27 -10.45 -18.13
CA SER A 1023 8.13 -9.28 -18.31
C SER A 1023 9.14 -9.55 -19.44
N ASN A 1024 9.02 -8.84 -20.56
CA ASN A 1024 9.94 -8.96 -21.68
C ASN A 1024 10.97 -7.83 -21.68
N ALA A 1025 12.25 -8.19 -21.56
CA ALA A 1025 13.39 -7.25 -21.65
C ALA A 1025 13.90 -7.11 -23.10
N ASN A 1026 12.98 -6.87 -24.05
CA ASN A 1026 13.32 -6.75 -25.47
C ASN A 1026 13.29 -5.29 -25.94
N LEU A 1027 14.05 -4.98 -27.00
CA LEU A 1027 13.98 -3.72 -27.72
C LEU A 1027 13.98 -3.98 -29.22
N GLU A 1028 13.05 -3.38 -29.95
CA GLU A 1028 13.04 -3.40 -31.41
C GLU A 1028 12.91 -1.99 -32.00
N CYS A 1029 13.38 -1.85 -33.24
CA CYS A 1029 13.21 -0.65 -34.05
C CYS A 1029 12.40 -0.99 -35.30
N VAL A 1030 11.33 -0.23 -35.52
CA VAL A 1030 10.42 -0.38 -36.66
C VAL A 1030 10.59 0.81 -37.59
N THR A 1031 11.05 0.56 -38.80
CA THR A 1031 11.27 1.59 -39.82
C THR A 1031 10.11 1.62 -40.81
N LYS A 1032 9.59 2.82 -41.09
CA LYS A 1032 8.62 3.04 -42.17
C LYS A 1032 9.30 2.91 -43.55
N SER A 1033 8.75 2.08 -44.43
CA SER A 1033 9.19 1.90 -45.82
C SER A 1033 8.03 2.03 -46.81
N ASP A 1034 8.33 2.11 -48.11
CA ASP A 1034 7.30 2.12 -49.18
C ASP A 1034 6.44 0.83 -49.20
N ALA A 1035 6.90 -0.25 -48.55
CA ALA A 1035 6.21 -1.54 -48.45
C ALA A 1035 5.49 -1.77 -47.10
N GLY A 1036 5.47 -0.76 -46.21
CA GLY A 1036 4.93 -0.87 -44.85
C GLY A 1036 6.03 -0.73 -43.78
N TYR A 1037 5.74 -1.20 -42.57
CA TYR A 1037 6.65 -1.13 -41.43
C TYR A 1037 7.50 -2.40 -41.31
N ALA A 1038 8.82 -2.25 -41.14
CA ALA A 1038 9.77 -3.36 -41.00
C ALA A 1038 10.57 -3.26 -39.70
N SER A 1039 10.57 -4.34 -38.92
CA SER A 1039 11.22 -4.40 -37.62
C SER A 1039 12.66 -4.94 -37.66
N LYS A 1040 13.46 -4.50 -36.69
CA LYS A 1040 14.82 -4.95 -36.42
C LYS A 1040 15.02 -5.13 -34.91
N ASP A 1041 15.55 -6.28 -34.51
CA ASP A 1041 15.91 -6.56 -33.12
C ASP A 1041 17.13 -5.72 -32.68
N LEU A 1042 16.96 -4.99 -31.59
CA LEU A 1042 17.97 -4.17 -30.92
C LEU A 1042 18.13 -4.55 -29.44
N THR A 1043 17.62 -5.72 -29.02
CA THR A 1043 17.61 -6.15 -27.61
C THR A 1043 19.00 -6.14 -26.99
N ASN A 1044 20.02 -6.54 -27.75
CA ASN A 1044 21.43 -6.52 -27.33
C ASN A 1044 22.01 -5.11 -27.08
N THR A 1045 21.23 -4.03 -27.32
CA THR A 1045 21.66 -2.66 -27.05
C THR A 1045 21.18 -2.14 -25.69
N LEU A 1046 20.16 -2.79 -25.09
CA LEU A 1046 19.68 -2.46 -23.75
C LEU A 1046 20.80 -2.70 -22.73
N PRO A 1047 20.91 -1.86 -21.69
CA PRO A 1047 21.79 -2.16 -20.57
C PRO A 1047 21.27 -3.40 -19.82
N ASP A 1048 22.17 -4.16 -19.19
CA ASP A 1048 21.79 -5.31 -18.35
C ASP A 1048 20.94 -4.82 -17.16
N PRO A 1049 19.73 -5.38 -16.94
CA PRO A 1049 18.85 -4.93 -15.86
C PRO A 1049 19.43 -5.26 -14.48
N SER A 1050 19.34 -4.30 -13.55
CA SER A 1050 19.73 -4.56 -12.15
C SER A 1050 18.88 -5.69 -11.56
N PRO A 1051 19.49 -6.78 -11.02
CA PRO A 1051 18.74 -7.87 -10.40
C PRO A 1051 18.01 -7.42 -9.12
N ASP A 1052 18.48 -6.35 -8.49
CA ASP A 1052 17.93 -5.84 -7.23
C ASP A 1052 16.87 -4.74 -7.44
N ARG A 1053 16.70 -4.24 -8.67
CA ARG A 1053 15.82 -3.10 -9.01
C ARG A 1053 15.15 -3.28 -10.38
N PRO A 1054 14.27 -4.28 -10.56
CA PRO A 1054 13.46 -4.38 -11.76
C PRO A 1054 12.51 -3.17 -11.83
N GLN A 1055 12.84 -2.21 -12.71
CA GLN A 1055 12.05 -1.02 -12.98
C GLN A 1055 11.57 -1.08 -14.44
N GLN A 1056 10.32 -0.69 -14.70
CA GLN A 1056 9.86 -0.41 -16.05
C GLN A 1056 10.35 1.00 -16.43
N PRO A 1057 11.29 1.13 -17.39
CA PRO A 1057 11.78 2.42 -17.84
C PRO A 1057 10.78 3.02 -18.83
N ASP A 1058 10.85 4.34 -18.98
CA ASP A 1058 10.18 5.02 -20.11
C ASP A 1058 11.22 5.43 -21.17
N MET A 1059 10.76 5.68 -22.40
CA MET A 1059 11.60 6.09 -23.51
C MET A 1059 11.13 7.38 -24.17
N THR A 1060 12.08 8.20 -24.62
CA THR A 1060 11.77 9.36 -25.44
C THR A 1060 12.86 9.68 -26.46
N SER A 1061 12.53 10.46 -27.49
CA SER A 1061 13.45 10.75 -28.60
C SER A 1061 14.03 12.14 -28.49
N VAL A 1062 15.35 12.22 -28.60
CA VAL A 1062 16.11 13.48 -28.68
C VAL A 1062 16.75 13.58 -30.07
N LYS A 1063 17.32 14.74 -30.40
CA LYS A 1063 17.92 14.97 -31.72
C LYS A 1063 18.99 13.93 -32.07
N ASP A 1064 19.82 13.58 -31.10
CA ASP A 1064 20.93 12.65 -31.30
C ASP A 1064 20.51 11.17 -31.26
N GLY A 1065 19.33 10.82 -30.72
CA GLY A 1065 18.90 9.43 -30.64
C GLY A 1065 17.80 9.17 -29.62
N ILE A 1066 17.86 8.03 -28.93
CA ILE A 1066 16.82 7.56 -27.99
C ILE A 1066 17.30 7.68 -26.55
N ILE A 1067 16.45 8.20 -25.69
CA ILE A 1067 16.61 8.19 -24.24
C ILE A 1067 15.86 7.00 -23.65
N LEU A 1068 16.52 6.30 -22.73
CA LEU A 1068 15.95 5.32 -21.82
C LEU A 1068 16.06 5.88 -20.40
N ALA A 1069 14.93 6.06 -19.71
CA ALA A 1069 14.82 6.79 -18.45
C ALA A 1069 14.21 5.94 -17.34
N GLY A 1070 14.73 6.10 -16.12
CA GLY A 1070 14.37 5.33 -14.93
C GLY A 1070 14.81 3.86 -14.94
N PHE A 1071 15.54 3.43 -15.98
CA PHE A 1071 16.26 2.15 -15.98
C PHE A 1071 17.50 2.30 -15.10
N VAL A 1072 17.83 1.32 -14.25
CA VAL A 1072 19.12 1.30 -13.55
C VAL A 1072 19.85 0.01 -13.95
N GLY A 1073 20.95 0.16 -14.68
CA GLY A 1073 21.76 -0.97 -15.16
C GLY A 1073 22.57 -1.65 -14.04
N THR A 1074 23.12 -2.85 -14.33
CA THR A 1074 24.03 -3.57 -13.43
C THR A 1074 25.46 -3.02 -13.39
N THR A 1075 25.83 -2.16 -14.34
CA THR A 1075 27.14 -1.50 -14.34
C THR A 1075 27.20 -0.56 -13.13
N ASP A 1076 28.39 -0.34 -12.54
CA ASP A 1076 28.61 0.59 -11.39
C ASP A 1076 28.27 2.08 -11.73
N GLU A 1077 27.42 2.32 -12.72
CA GLU A 1077 26.92 3.60 -13.18
C GLU A 1077 25.84 4.12 -12.21
N ASP A 1078 26.01 5.36 -11.78
CA ASP A 1078 25.09 6.08 -10.89
C ASP A 1078 24.14 6.90 -11.74
N GLU A 1079 23.50 6.26 -12.71
CA GLU A 1079 22.67 6.93 -13.70
C GLU A 1079 21.33 6.20 -13.79
N ASP A 1080 20.29 6.96 -14.04
CA ASP A 1080 18.95 6.44 -14.32
C ASP A 1080 18.50 6.86 -15.72
N THR A 1081 19.40 7.42 -16.53
CA THR A 1081 19.06 7.98 -17.83
C THR A 1081 20.20 7.74 -18.82
N TYR A 1082 19.86 7.12 -19.95
CA TYR A 1082 20.83 6.65 -20.94
C TYR A 1082 20.42 7.12 -22.34
N LEU A 1083 21.41 7.42 -23.18
CA LEU A 1083 21.26 7.78 -24.59
C LEU A 1083 21.83 6.68 -25.50
N LEU A 1084 21.00 6.17 -26.40
CA LEU A 1084 21.43 5.46 -27.61
C LEU A 1084 21.64 6.50 -28.72
N ASP A 1085 22.89 6.89 -28.96
CA ASP A 1085 23.29 7.94 -29.91
C ASP A 1085 23.26 7.45 -31.37
N ILE A 1086 22.08 7.40 -31.97
CA ILE A 1086 21.87 6.93 -33.35
C ILE A 1086 22.48 7.90 -34.36
N ALA A 1087 22.42 9.21 -34.11
CA ALA A 1087 22.89 10.24 -35.05
C ALA A 1087 24.40 10.13 -35.33
N HIS A 1088 25.16 9.60 -34.36
CA HIS A 1088 26.60 9.37 -34.51
C HIS A 1088 26.97 7.87 -34.64
N GLY A 1089 25.99 6.99 -34.89
CA GLY A 1089 26.22 5.58 -35.16
C GLY A 1089 26.54 4.74 -33.92
N GLY A 1090 26.07 5.18 -32.74
CA GLY A 1090 26.11 4.42 -31.49
C GLY A 1090 25.29 3.13 -31.57
N THR A 1091 25.72 2.13 -30.82
CA THR A 1091 25.11 0.79 -30.80
C THR A 1091 24.80 0.29 -29.40
N GLU A 1092 24.96 1.14 -28.38
CA GLU A 1092 24.76 0.82 -26.97
C GLU A 1092 24.22 2.06 -26.27
N PHE A 1093 23.33 1.86 -25.29
CA PHE A 1093 22.88 2.93 -24.40
C PHE A 1093 24.03 3.38 -23.48
N LYS A 1094 24.28 4.69 -23.41
CA LYS A 1094 25.31 5.28 -22.54
C LYS A 1094 24.70 6.29 -21.62
N GLY A 1095 25.13 6.27 -20.36
CA GLY A 1095 24.78 7.31 -19.40
C GLY A 1095 25.00 8.72 -19.95
N ILE A 1096 24.03 9.62 -19.70
CA ILE A 1096 24.12 11.03 -20.10
C ILE A 1096 24.92 11.87 -19.09
N GLY A 1097 25.47 11.27 -18.03
CA GLY A 1097 26.20 11.94 -16.97
C GLY A 1097 25.29 12.72 -16.02
N LYS A 1098 23.99 12.39 -15.99
CA LYS A 1098 22.97 12.99 -15.10
C LYS A 1098 21.94 11.95 -14.68
N ARG A 1099 21.24 12.21 -13.57
CA ARG A 1099 20.13 11.38 -13.11
C ARG A 1099 18.95 12.20 -12.61
N ALA A 1100 17.74 11.63 -12.60
CA ALA A 1100 16.55 12.31 -12.13
C ALA A 1100 16.42 12.28 -10.61
N SER A 1101 16.44 11.12 -9.97
CA SER A 1101 16.35 11.01 -8.50
C SER A 1101 17.53 10.25 -7.93
N ARG A 1102 17.83 10.48 -6.66
CA ARG A 1102 18.77 9.66 -5.85
C ARG A 1102 18.16 8.32 -5.44
N SER A 1103 16.84 8.21 -5.52
CA SER A 1103 16.05 7.04 -5.17
C SER A 1103 15.57 6.30 -6.42
N PRO A 1104 15.24 5.00 -6.33
CA PRO A 1104 14.52 4.31 -7.39
C PRO A 1104 13.20 5.02 -7.70
N LEU A 1105 12.89 5.13 -8.98
CA LEU A 1105 11.66 5.71 -9.49
C LEU A 1105 10.76 4.63 -10.07
N TYR A 1106 9.46 4.76 -9.82
CA TYR A 1106 8.41 3.88 -10.31
C TYR A 1106 7.36 4.68 -11.08
N ASN A 1107 6.55 4.01 -11.91
CA ASN A 1107 5.46 4.61 -12.71
C ASN A 1107 5.91 5.85 -13.51
N LEU A 1108 7.00 5.67 -14.25
CA LEU A 1108 7.73 6.73 -14.92
C LEU A 1108 7.00 7.25 -16.16
N SER A 1109 7.15 8.55 -16.42
CA SER A 1109 6.93 9.09 -17.75
C SER A 1109 7.99 10.11 -18.14
N ALA A 1110 8.52 9.97 -19.35
CA ALA A 1110 9.59 10.76 -19.91
C ALA A 1110 9.18 11.38 -21.25
N THR A 1111 9.47 12.66 -21.44
CA THR A 1111 9.26 13.31 -22.73
C THR A 1111 10.34 14.34 -23.02
N ALA A 1112 10.82 14.39 -24.27
CA ALA A 1112 11.78 15.37 -24.73
C ALA A 1112 11.09 16.42 -25.61
N TYR A 1113 11.05 17.67 -25.14
CA TYR A 1113 10.36 18.75 -25.84
C TYR A 1113 11.01 20.13 -25.61
N ASP A 1114 11.07 20.93 -26.67
CA ASP A 1114 11.56 22.32 -26.69
C ASP A 1114 12.89 22.56 -25.94
N GLY A 1115 13.88 21.70 -26.21
CA GLY A 1115 15.21 21.81 -25.61
C GLY A 1115 15.36 21.19 -24.21
N TRP A 1116 14.37 20.46 -23.73
CA TRP A 1116 14.37 19.82 -22.41
C TRP A 1116 13.97 18.35 -22.49
N LEU A 1117 14.57 17.52 -21.64
CA LEU A 1117 14.12 16.19 -21.28
C LEU A 1117 13.43 16.28 -19.92
N TYR A 1118 12.16 15.92 -19.85
CA TYR A 1118 11.33 15.90 -18.64
C TYR A 1118 11.12 14.46 -18.16
N LEU A 1119 11.05 14.27 -16.85
CA LEU A 1119 10.83 12.97 -16.22
C LEU A 1119 9.96 13.12 -14.97
N LEU A 1120 8.83 12.42 -14.96
CA LEU A 1120 7.89 12.24 -13.85
C LEU A 1120 8.04 10.83 -13.26
N GLY A 1121 7.92 10.67 -11.94
CA GLY A 1121 7.84 9.35 -11.30
C GLY A 1121 7.55 9.40 -9.79
N PHE A 1122 7.47 8.22 -9.17
CA PHE A 1122 7.19 8.01 -7.74
C PHE A 1122 8.36 7.35 -6.99
N SER A 1123 8.55 7.68 -5.71
CA SER A 1123 9.52 7.04 -4.81
C SER A 1123 9.17 7.22 -3.33
N SER A 1124 9.07 6.15 -2.56
CA SER A 1124 8.78 6.16 -1.11
C SER A 1124 9.82 6.86 -0.22
N TYR A 1125 10.95 7.28 -0.81
CA TYR A 1125 12.04 8.00 -0.13
C TYR A 1125 11.99 9.51 -0.30
N GLU A 1126 11.14 10.01 -1.19
CA GLU A 1126 10.96 11.45 -1.39
C GLU A 1126 9.88 11.95 -0.41
N PRO A 1127 9.99 13.15 0.19
CA PRO A 1127 9.07 13.64 1.23
C PRO A 1127 7.57 13.61 0.89
N ASP A 1128 7.23 13.68 -0.40
CA ASP A 1128 5.86 13.62 -0.93
C ASP A 1128 5.64 12.44 -1.89
N ASN A 1129 6.56 11.48 -1.89
CA ASN A 1129 6.63 10.32 -2.77
C ASN A 1129 6.64 10.57 -4.28
N GLN A 1130 6.69 11.83 -4.75
CA GLN A 1130 6.55 12.21 -6.16
C GLN A 1130 7.72 13.08 -6.64
N ILE A 1131 8.07 12.98 -7.92
CA ILE A 1131 9.14 13.79 -8.51
C ILE A 1131 8.86 14.16 -9.97
N LEU A 1132 9.05 15.45 -10.32
CA LEU A 1132 9.14 15.91 -11.70
C LEU A 1132 10.40 16.74 -11.90
N ARG A 1133 11.25 16.32 -12.82
CA ARG A 1133 12.53 16.99 -13.10
C ARG A 1133 12.80 17.14 -14.58
N ALA A 1134 13.67 18.08 -14.91
CA ALA A 1134 14.10 18.31 -16.28
C ALA A 1134 15.58 18.66 -16.40
N THR A 1135 16.19 18.20 -17.49
CA THR A 1135 17.56 18.52 -17.92
C THR A 1135 17.54 19.06 -19.35
N ALA A 1136 18.44 19.98 -19.66
CA ALA A 1136 18.56 20.52 -21.03
C ALA A 1136 19.07 19.44 -22.00
N MET A 1137 18.42 19.29 -23.15
CA MET A 1137 18.81 18.35 -24.21
C MET A 1137 18.34 18.83 -25.59
N GLU A 1138 19.11 18.61 -26.66
CA GLU A 1138 18.65 18.99 -28.00
C GLU A 1138 17.50 18.08 -28.45
N THR A 1139 16.33 18.65 -28.72
CA THR A 1139 15.11 17.90 -29.07
C THR A 1139 14.86 17.90 -30.57
N LEU A 1140 14.11 16.89 -31.05
CA LEU A 1140 13.55 16.90 -32.40
C LEU A 1140 12.33 17.84 -32.47
N PRO A 1141 11.95 18.31 -33.67
CA PRO A 1141 10.61 18.86 -33.87
C PRO A 1141 9.57 17.79 -33.55
N GLN A 1142 8.66 18.10 -32.64
CA GLN A 1142 7.57 17.20 -32.27
C GLN A 1142 6.62 17.01 -33.46
N ALA A 1143 6.38 15.76 -33.86
CA ALA A 1143 5.54 15.46 -35.03
C ALA A 1143 4.10 15.94 -34.80
N GLY A 1144 3.55 16.68 -35.76
CA GLY A 1144 2.21 17.24 -35.64
C GLY A 1144 2.11 18.48 -34.74
N ASP A 1145 3.20 18.98 -34.16
CA ASP A 1145 3.21 20.27 -33.48
C ASP A 1145 3.22 21.42 -34.49
N VAL A 1146 2.35 22.42 -34.30
CA VAL A 1146 2.20 23.57 -35.20
C VAL A 1146 2.80 24.78 -34.52
N VAL A 1147 4.13 24.87 -34.49
CA VAL A 1147 4.82 26.03 -33.92
C VAL A 1147 4.54 27.27 -34.78
N PRO A 1148 4.01 28.38 -34.23
CA PRO A 1148 3.87 29.62 -35.00
C PRO A 1148 5.24 30.07 -35.49
N LYS A 1149 5.39 30.29 -36.80
CA LYS A 1149 6.63 30.86 -37.35
C LYS A 1149 6.95 32.18 -36.63
N PRO A 1150 8.22 32.43 -36.26
CA PRO A 1150 8.59 33.72 -35.69
C PRO A 1150 8.22 34.81 -36.69
N LYS A 1151 7.54 35.87 -36.22
CA LYS A 1151 7.23 37.04 -37.04
C LYS A 1151 8.52 37.55 -37.68
N PRO A 1152 8.57 37.76 -39.01
CA PRO A 1152 9.74 38.37 -39.61
C PRO A 1152 9.85 39.83 -39.18
N SER A 1153 11.06 40.23 -38.77
CA SER A 1153 11.53 41.53 -38.28
C SER A 1153 11.30 41.84 -36.80
N ASP A 1154 12.29 41.48 -35.98
CA ASP A 1154 13.31 42.47 -35.58
C ASP A 1154 14.70 41.84 -35.62
N LYS A 1155 15.59 42.45 -36.40
CA LYS A 1155 17.03 42.14 -36.33
C LYS A 1155 17.57 42.78 -35.06
N GLY A 1156 17.84 41.99 -34.03
CA GLY A 1156 18.68 42.40 -32.92
C GLY A 1156 18.44 41.58 -31.66
N GLU A 1157 19.49 40.91 -31.20
CA GLU A 1157 19.64 40.22 -29.92
C GLU A 1157 19.19 38.75 -29.86
N ALA A 1158 20.08 37.89 -30.34
CA ALA A 1158 20.25 36.57 -29.76
C ALA A 1158 20.78 36.75 -28.33
N SER A 1159 19.93 36.56 -27.31
CA SER A 1159 20.42 36.37 -25.94
C SER A 1159 20.94 34.94 -25.82
N ALA A 1160 22.26 34.79 -25.82
CA ALA A 1160 22.92 33.60 -25.34
C ALA A 1160 22.51 33.37 -23.87
N VAL A 1161 21.78 32.29 -23.59
CA VAL A 1161 21.71 31.75 -22.24
C VAL A 1161 23.11 31.26 -21.89
N ALA A 1162 23.65 31.80 -20.81
CA ALA A 1162 25.00 31.52 -20.36
C ALA A 1162 25.15 30.04 -20.00
N ARG A 1163 26.09 29.37 -20.66
CA ARG A 1163 26.70 28.13 -20.19
C ARG A 1163 27.45 28.44 -18.89
N THR A 1164 26.94 28.02 -17.75
CA THR A 1164 27.72 27.97 -16.51
C THR A 1164 28.52 26.68 -16.52
N GLY A 1165 29.77 26.77 -16.96
CA GLY A 1165 30.68 25.63 -17.00
C GLY A 1165 31.93 25.93 -17.80
N ASP A 1166 32.73 26.90 -17.35
CA ASP A 1166 34.18 26.86 -17.61
C ASP A 1166 34.93 27.83 -16.68
N ALA A 1167 35.59 27.25 -15.68
CA ALA A 1167 36.58 27.95 -14.90
C ALA A 1167 37.93 27.90 -15.64
N ARG A 1168 38.30 28.99 -16.34
CA ARG A 1168 39.65 29.58 -16.37
C ARG A 1168 39.79 30.66 -17.45
N GLY A 1169 40.07 31.88 -17.00
CA GLY A 1169 40.86 32.86 -17.76
C GLY A 1169 40.14 34.16 -18.12
N GLY A 1170 40.58 35.28 -17.53
CA GLY A 1170 40.35 36.61 -18.12
C GLY A 1170 40.02 37.74 -17.17
N ILE A 1171 40.94 38.12 -16.28
CA ILE A 1171 40.97 39.47 -15.69
C ILE A 1171 41.34 40.43 -16.82
N ALA A 1172 40.40 41.24 -17.33
CA ALA A 1172 40.62 42.63 -17.75
C ALA A 1172 39.38 43.23 -18.47
N THR A 1173 39.04 44.46 -18.05
CA THR A 1173 38.37 45.53 -18.84
C THR A 1173 36.83 45.55 -18.86
N ALA A 1174 36.23 46.27 -17.89
CA ALA A 1174 35.15 47.25 -18.13
C ALA A 1174 34.70 47.92 -16.81
N VAL A 1175 35.56 48.78 -16.24
CA VAL A 1175 35.12 49.87 -15.34
C VAL A 1175 35.59 51.16 -15.99
N LEU A 1176 34.77 51.73 -16.86
CA LEU A 1176 34.90 53.12 -17.27
C LEU A 1176 33.55 53.54 -17.87
N VAL A 1177 33.17 54.79 -17.62
CA VAL A 1177 31.93 55.47 -18.03
C VAL A 1177 30.78 55.33 -17.01
N CYS A 1178 31.00 55.85 -15.80
CA CYS A 1178 29.95 56.48 -14.99
C CYS A 1178 30.53 57.44 -13.91
N THR A 1179 31.57 58.20 -14.26
CA THR A 1179 32.21 59.19 -13.36
C THR A 1179 32.57 60.49 -14.07
N ILE A 1180 31.62 61.09 -14.80
CA ILE A 1180 31.72 62.50 -15.23
C ILE A 1180 30.33 63.17 -15.17
N ALA A 1181 29.81 63.41 -13.97
CA ALA A 1181 28.63 64.29 -13.79
C ALA A 1181 28.46 64.89 -12.38
N ALA A 1182 29.45 64.81 -11.48
CA ALA A 1182 29.29 65.29 -10.10
C ALA A 1182 30.55 65.98 -9.51
N ALA A 1183 31.33 66.70 -10.33
CA ALA A 1183 32.50 67.41 -9.81
C ALA A 1183 32.88 68.66 -10.61
N THR A 1184 31.98 69.63 -10.79
CA THR A 1184 32.35 71.03 -11.15
C THR A 1184 31.17 72.01 -10.96
N ALA A 1185 30.67 72.15 -9.74
CA ALA A 1185 29.88 73.32 -9.35
C ALA A 1185 30.02 73.57 -7.85
N GLY A 1186 30.89 74.52 -7.46
CA GLY A 1186 30.94 75.04 -6.09
C GLY A 1186 32.34 75.24 -5.49
N MET A 1187 33.21 76.00 -6.15
CA MET A 1187 34.33 76.67 -5.45
C MET A 1187 33.89 78.07 -5.01
N ALA A 1188 34.32 78.45 -3.80
CA ALA A 1188 34.10 79.69 -3.04
C ALA A 1188 32.73 79.74 -2.33
N VAL A 1189 32.60 79.84 -1.01
CA VAL A 1189 33.33 80.66 -0.02
C VAL A 1189 33.15 80.04 1.37
N ALA A 1190 34.23 79.81 2.13
CA ALA A 1190 34.32 80.18 3.54
C ALA A 1190 35.70 79.83 4.11
N THR A 1191 36.28 80.80 4.78
CA THR A 1191 37.65 80.86 5.24
C THR A 1191 37.81 80.28 6.65
N ARG A 1192 39.03 79.76 6.89
CA ARG A 1192 39.85 79.84 8.12
C ARG A 1192 39.72 78.79 9.24
N ARG A 1193 40.91 78.17 9.43
CA ARG A 1193 41.59 77.78 10.70
C ARG A 1193 41.03 76.50 11.34
N LYS A 1194 41.86 75.52 11.73
CA LYS A 1194 43.16 75.60 12.41
C LYS A 1194 43.87 74.22 12.39
N LYS A 1195 45.20 74.27 12.21
CA LYS A 1195 46.28 73.41 12.77
C LYS A 1195 46.18 71.88 12.57
N HIS A 1196 47.00 71.30 11.69
CA HIS A 1196 48.37 70.80 11.94
C HIS A 1196 48.38 69.46 12.68
N VAL A 1197 48.77 68.37 11.98
CA VAL A 1197 50.12 67.75 11.98
C VAL A 1197 50.01 66.47 12.82
N THR A 1198 50.41 65.26 12.43
CA THR A 1198 51.16 64.70 11.29
C THR A 1198 51.16 63.17 11.47
N THR A 1199 51.23 62.42 10.35
CA THR A 1199 52.05 61.19 10.12
C THR A 1199 51.93 60.00 11.09
N ASN A 1200 52.07 58.74 10.72
CA ASN A 1200 52.57 58.06 9.54
C ASN A 1200 52.34 56.55 9.79
N ARG A 1201 52.26 55.78 8.71
CA ARG A 1201 52.88 54.45 8.48
C ARG A 1201 52.67 53.38 9.57
N ARG A 1202 52.19 52.19 9.22
CA ARG A 1202 52.71 51.33 8.16
C ARG A 1202 51.65 50.35 7.71
#